data_AF-A0A9E4AEJ6-F1
#
_entry.id   AF-A0A9E4AEJ6-F1
#
_cell.length_a   1.000
_cell.length_b   1.000
_cell.length_c   1.000
_cell.angle_alpha   90.00
_cell.angle_beta   90.00
_cell.angle_gamma   90.00
#
_symmetry.space_group_name_H-M   'P 1'
#
loop_
_entity.id
_entity.type
_entity.pdbx_description
1 polymer ?
#
loop_
_entity_poly.entity_id
_entity_poly.type
_entity_poly.pdbx_seq_one_letter_code
_entity_poly.pdbx_strand_id
1 'polypeptide(L)'
;MTHLKFFLSLALTFGILAAAPAPVDARPPDPGLYSAIRSARKYINPKSHYAPHEIEECFTDTFNILAQNWDRLPVVIQREFQGIFLRPGQPGSPYGSVNLPRKFDTAHFRFHYTTVGPHAPPLEDVNPMNGVPDYVDICAEAHERSFHIEVNLMGFKKPFDDFWDVDNGGNHKYDVYLFQFPALGFTTTNWFNGRVLPTVVTFGPYFAINSRLYDYFGKLEAIRFIETTTAHEFLHGIQFAYNARMPGWFMEASATWIESKVYDGGRIEDLDDIPDPDEIGETDAYDYYARQLGIFLDQPDIALDSRVGLHEYAAVIWVFYMTERFDVDIVRQIYEDATTGSYREFGNFLDAFTNHGTTLVEAFKTFTEWNYFTHNRDDGKHYFNGHRFPPVVIHPHDVHNTYPIRVDWDSEAMPEPFSSRYIIFEPTPGIVMNEFAVKVDGADIAPIDMSFLEVTDRAAIQGELDRLDILGVRGWGAKFIVEKRDGTHEIREAFTYHRSQEGQITFSDFGGDIKKITLILINLRPDVEEVVIPGGTFGGSVSYMAGRPPAGALSTPTLSQEGDASVRVQWQLEDLTDIREVAIVRKRYTSLIETDEPMPFQTAAEVLNAADRNEDGIPDADINIAGRVNATDTYFEDTTIFQDINVASTSFDPVNTRYFYAVVPVDAIGIMGMPSIDPNGITPIFNPPDIPAAPMQTRLFQSYPNPFNPDVWIPYELGEEASVSVEIYNISGQLVRTLHVGMKQRGQYISRDKAVYWDGRNQLGERATSGVYFYVLKAGDYASMRKMAILK
;
A
#
# COMPACT_ATOMS: atom_id res chain seq x y z
N MET A 1 14.86 57.73 30.58
CA MET A 1 13.89 58.51 29.78
C MET A 1 14.16 58.25 28.30
N THR A 2 13.27 57.48 27.68
CA THR A 2 12.73 57.66 26.31
C THR A 2 13.64 58.03 25.13
N HIS A 3 13.65 57.11 24.15
CA HIS A 3 13.63 57.31 22.69
C HIS A 3 14.90 57.85 22.01
N LEU A 4 15.27 57.55 20.75
CA LEU A 4 14.92 56.58 19.70
C LEU A 4 15.75 57.01 18.45
N LYS A 5 16.23 56.06 17.63
CA LYS A 5 16.66 56.17 16.19
C LYS A 5 18.02 56.86 15.88
N PHE A 6 19.04 56.14 15.40
CA PHE A 6 19.33 55.58 14.04
C PHE A 6 20.19 56.53 13.18
N PHE A 7 21.39 56.11 12.75
CA PHE A 7 21.83 55.95 11.34
C PHE A 7 23.36 55.71 11.15
N LEU A 8 23.66 54.62 10.45
CA LEU A 8 24.68 54.34 9.42
C LEU A 8 26.22 54.43 9.66
N SER A 9 26.87 53.31 9.35
CA SER A 9 27.92 53.11 8.30
C SER A 9 29.26 52.46 8.72
N LEU A 10 29.41 51.21 8.25
CA LEU A 10 30.53 50.61 7.51
C LEU A 10 31.97 50.67 8.07
N ALA A 11 32.49 49.51 8.50
CA ALA A 11 33.88 49.12 8.24
C ALA A 11 34.00 47.59 8.16
N LEU A 12 34.30 47.11 6.95
CA LEU A 12 34.69 45.73 6.62
C LEU A 12 35.99 45.34 7.33
N THR A 13 36.06 44.13 7.87
CA THR A 13 37.24 43.25 7.68
C THR A 13 36.84 41.78 7.78
N PHE A 14 37.09 41.06 6.69
CA PHE A 14 36.82 39.64 6.47
C PHE A 14 37.81 38.74 7.24
N GLY A 15 37.30 37.60 7.72
CA GLY A 15 37.93 36.32 7.35
C GLY A 15 38.37 35.40 8.48
N ILE A 16 37.42 34.68 9.10
CA ILE A 16 37.43 33.20 9.22
C ILE A 16 35.96 32.75 9.20
N LEU A 17 35.44 32.33 8.03
CA LEU A 17 34.15 31.64 7.97
C LEU A 17 34.37 30.19 8.41
N ALA A 18 34.03 29.89 9.67
CA ALA A 18 33.55 28.55 9.99
C ALA A 18 32.16 28.45 9.36
N ALA A 19 31.96 27.49 8.47
CA ALA A 19 30.64 27.20 7.91
C ALA A 19 29.66 26.96 9.07
N ALA A 20 28.66 27.82 9.21
CA ALA A 20 27.52 27.53 10.06
C ALA A 20 26.87 26.25 9.52
N PRO A 21 26.45 25.31 10.38
CA PRO A 21 25.64 24.19 9.92
C PRO A 21 24.41 24.77 9.21
N ALA A 22 24.09 24.22 8.04
CA ALA A 22 22.87 24.55 7.31
C ALA A 22 21.67 24.44 8.26
N PRO A 23 20.67 25.33 8.15
CA PRO A 23 19.46 25.19 8.94
C PRO A 23 18.87 23.80 8.65
N VAL A 24 18.61 23.05 9.72
CA VAL A 24 17.87 21.80 9.67
C VAL A 24 16.56 22.08 8.95
N ASP A 25 16.38 21.35 7.86
CA ASP A 25 15.22 21.29 6.99
C ASP A 25 13.92 21.39 7.82
N ALA A 26 13.26 22.54 7.75
CA ALA A 26 12.00 22.78 8.45
C ALA A 26 10.86 22.13 7.66
N ARG A 27 10.85 20.79 7.63
CA ARG A 27 9.65 20.04 7.27
C ARG A 27 8.55 20.37 8.28
N PRO A 28 7.26 20.39 7.87
CA PRO A 28 6.17 20.50 8.83
C PRO A 28 6.32 19.43 9.91
N PRO A 29 5.99 19.77 11.17
CA PRO A 29 6.17 18.87 12.31
C PRO A 29 5.38 17.59 12.10
N ASP A 30 6.06 16.43 12.04
CA ASP A 30 5.45 15.09 11.99
C ASP A 30 4.55 14.91 13.23
N PRO A 31 3.20 15.00 13.08
CA PRO A 31 2.28 14.97 14.22
C PRO A 31 2.39 13.67 15.00
N GLY A 32 2.69 12.56 14.32
CA GLY A 32 2.93 11.25 14.92
C GLY A 32 4.16 11.25 15.83
N LEU A 33 5.26 11.86 15.37
CA LEU A 33 6.46 12.00 16.21
C LEU A 33 6.22 12.86 17.47
N TYR A 34 5.44 13.93 17.35
CA TYR A 34 5.05 14.74 18.53
C TYR A 34 4.15 13.97 19.50
N SER A 35 3.21 13.18 18.97
CA SER A 35 2.36 12.29 19.78
C SER A 35 3.22 11.26 20.51
N ALA A 36 4.12 10.58 19.80
CA ALA A 36 5.03 9.58 20.37
C ALA A 36 5.93 10.16 21.48
N ILE A 37 6.49 11.37 21.30
CA ILE A 37 7.25 12.06 22.35
C ILE A 37 6.40 12.32 23.59
N ARG A 38 5.12 12.68 23.43
CA ARG A 38 4.19 12.92 24.54
C ARG A 38 3.88 11.62 25.28
N SER A 39 3.58 10.56 24.55
CA SER A 39 3.29 9.23 25.10
C SER A 39 4.50 8.63 25.81
N ALA A 40 5.71 8.75 25.25
CA ALA A 40 6.93 8.30 25.90
C ALA A 40 7.24 9.07 27.19
N ARG A 41 6.92 10.37 27.28
CA ARG A 41 7.00 11.13 28.54
C ARG A 41 6.08 10.61 29.62
N LYS A 42 4.89 10.15 29.25
CA LYS A 42 3.93 9.51 30.16
C LYS A 42 4.51 8.19 30.69
N TYR A 43 5.17 7.41 29.84
CA TYR A 43 5.84 6.17 30.22
C TYR A 43 7.00 6.39 31.20
N ILE A 44 7.91 7.34 30.94
CA ILE A 44 9.07 7.56 31.82
C ILE A 44 8.75 8.34 33.10
N ASN A 45 7.60 9.02 33.18
CA ASN A 45 7.14 9.76 34.35
C ASN A 45 5.76 9.26 34.81
N PRO A 46 5.65 8.01 35.31
CA PRO A 46 4.37 7.46 35.68
C PRO A 46 3.77 8.17 36.91
N LYS A 47 2.46 8.43 36.88
CA LYS A 47 1.68 8.84 38.04
C LYS A 47 1.52 7.66 39.00
N SER A 48 1.27 7.94 40.27
CA SER A 48 0.93 6.90 41.26
C SER A 48 -0.44 6.26 41.01
N HIS A 49 -1.32 6.92 40.25
CA HIS A 49 -2.65 6.44 39.90
C HIS A 49 -3.09 7.06 38.58
N TYR A 50 -3.82 6.29 37.78
CA TYR A 50 -4.43 6.70 36.51
C TYR A 50 -5.93 6.36 36.53
N ALA A 51 -6.76 7.23 35.98
CA ALA A 51 -8.13 6.87 35.67
C ALA A 51 -8.17 5.91 34.45
N PRO A 52 -9.25 5.13 34.26
CA PRO A 52 -9.34 4.15 33.16
C PRO A 52 -9.08 4.74 31.77
N HIS A 53 -9.66 5.92 31.47
CA HIS A 53 -9.46 6.62 30.20
C HIS A 53 -8.06 7.26 30.05
N GLU A 54 -7.24 7.26 31.10
CA GLU A 54 -5.85 7.69 31.04
C GLU A 54 -4.89 6.51 30.86
N ILE A 55 -5.36 5.28 30.65
CA ILE A 55 -4.52 4.14 30.28
C ILE A 55 -4.44 4.11 28.75
N GLU A 56 -3.23 4.09 28.19
CA GLU A 56 -3.09 3.89 26.72
C GLU A 56 -3.42 2.45 26.34
N GLU A 57 -3.87 2.23 25.10
CA GLU A 57 -4.12 0.88 24.58
C GLU A 57 -2.79 0.14 24.38
N CYS A 58 -1.85 0.72 23.61
CA CYS A 58 -0.56 0.13 23.29
C CYS A 58 0.57 1.17 23.29
N PHE A 59 1.77 0.84 23.81
CA PHE A 59 2.97 1.70 23.65
C PHE A 59 3.91 1.27 22.52
N THR A 60 3.62 0.18 21.81
CA THR A 60 4.50 -0.39 20.78
C THR A 60 4.77 0.58 19.63
N ASP A 61 3.73 1.14 18.98
CA ASP A 61 3.93 2.14 17.92
C ASP A 61 4.65 3.40 18.42
N THR A 62 4.39 3.84 19.67
CA THR A 62 5.14 4.95 20.29
C THR A 62 6.65 4.66 20.30
N PHE A 63 7.05 3.47 20.74
CA PHE A 63 8.46 3.07 20.78
C PHE A 63 9.03 2.89 19.38
N ASN A 64 8.25 2.32 18.45
CA ASN A 64 8.67 2.12 17.07
C ASN A 64 8.92 3.46 16.36
N ILE A 65 8.00 4.43 16.47
CA ILE A 65 8.15 5.78 15.90
C ILE A 65 9.43 6.44 16.41
N LEU A 66 9.68 6.38 17.73
CA LEU A 66 10.88 6.96 18.32
C LEU A 66 12.17 6.26 17.84
N ALA A 67 12.15 4.94 17.74
CA ALA A 67 13.30 4.17 17.24
C ALA A 67 13.59 4.47 15.76
N GLN A 68 12.57 4.57 14.92
CA GLN A 68 12.72 4.87 13.49
C GLN A 68 13.19 6.31 13.24
N ASN A 69 12.79 7.26 14.10
CA ASN A 69 13.14 8.67 13.98
C ASN A 69 14.30 9.10 14.90
N TRP A 70 15.00 8.14 15.53
CA TRP A 70 15.94 8.45 16.60
C TRP A 70 17.02 9.47 16.20
N ASP A 71 17.63 9.28 15.03
CA ASP A 71 18.68 10.17 14.51
C ASP A 71 18.16 11.57 14.14
N ARG A 72 16.84 11.73 13.94
CA ARG A 72 16.17 13.01 13.68
C ARG A 72 15.81 13.76 14.97
N LEU A 73 15.76 13.07 16.11
CA LEU A 73 15.42 13.67 17.39
C LEU A 73 16.55 14.59 17.90
N PRO A 74 16.23 15.73 18.54
CA PRO A 74 17.23 16.53 19.23
C PRO A 74 17.98 15.69 20.28
N VAL A 75 19.29 15.90 20.43
CA VAL A 75 20.14 15.18 21.40
C VAL A 75 19.59 15.21 22.83
N VAL A 76 18.89 16.27 23.21
CA VAL A 76 18.23 16.38 24.52
C VAL A 76 17.12 15.32 24.68
N ILE A 77 16.31 15.13 23.64
CA ILE A 77 15.23 14.13 23.61
C ILE A 77 15.82 12.71 23.54
N GLN A 78 16.88 12.50 22.75
CA GLN A 78 17.58 11.21 22.72
C GLN A 78 18.09 10.82 24.11
N ARG A 79 18.68 11.75 24.87
CA ARG A 79 19.13 11.49 26.24
C ARG A 79 17.99 11.23 27.22
N GLU A 80 16.86 11.91 27.03
CA GLU A 80 15.63 11.73 27.82
C GLU A 80 15.10 10.29 27.67
N PHE A 81 15.08 9.76 26.44
CA PHE A 81 14.42 8.50 26.12
C PHE A 81 15.36 7.30 25.89
N GLN A 82 16.68 7.44 25.97
CA GLN A 82 17.62 6.35 25.66
C GLN A 82 17.36 5.05 26.46
N GLY A 83 16.75 5.16 27.63
CA GLY A 83 16.43 4.02 28.49
C GLY A 83 15.15 3.27 28.14
N ILE A 84 14.23 3.83 27.34
CA ILE A 84 12.91 3.21 27.11
C ILE A 84 13.00 1.86 26.38
N PHE A 85 14.11 1.62 25.69
CA PHE A 85 14.39 0.39 24.94
C PHE A 85 15.16 -0.66 25.74
N LEU A 86 15.35 -0.43 27.04
CA LEU A 86 15.98 -1.37 27.95
C LEU A 86 14.92 -2.12 28.75
N ARG A 87 15.12 -3.43 28.90
CA ARG A 87 14.23 -4.31 29.68
C ARG A 87 14.04 -3.77 31.11
N PRO A 88 12.85 -3.92 31.71
CA PRO A 88 12.63 -3.61 33.11
C PRO A 88 13.65 -4.30 34.03
N GLY A 89 14.11 -3.58 35.06
CA GLY A 89 15.15 -4.07 35.97
C GLY A 89 16.59 -3.97 35.45
N GLN A 90 16.82 -3.57 34.19
CA GLN A 90 18.18 -3.25 33.71
C GLN A 90 18.61 -1.83 34.12
N PRO A 91 19.88 -1.61 34.53
CA PRO A 91 20.38 -0.28 34.84
C PRO A 91 20.23 0.69 33.67
N GLY A 92 19.61 1.84 33.92
CA GLY A 92 19.35 2.88 32.90
C GLY A 92 17.97 2.81 32.25
N SER A 93 17.21 1.72 32.44
CA SER A 93 15.78 1.67 32.07
C SER A 93 14.95 2.63 32.95
N PRO A 94 13.87 3.26 32.44
CA PRO A 94 12.91 4.01 33.26
C PRO A 94 12.34 3.18 34.42
N TYR A 95 12.27 1.87 34.21
CA TYR A 95 11.85 0.89 35.20
C TYR A 95 13.02 0.03 35.68
N GLY A 96 14.25 0.55 35.64
CA GLY A 96 15.47 -0.15 36.07
C GLY A 96 15.55 -0.40 37.58
N SER A 97 14.76 0.31 38.38
CA SER A 97 14.62 0.07 39.82
C SER A 97 13.54 -0.97 40.15
N VAL A 98 12.73 -1.37 39.17
CA VAL A 98 11.71 -2.40 39.37
C VAL A 98 12.41 -3.74 39.57
N ASN A 99 12.14 -4.37 40.71
CA ASN A 99 12.65 -5.69 41.04
C ASN A 99 11.55 -6.73 40.83
N LEU A 100 11.71 -7.60 39.83
CA LEU A 100 10.77 -8.67 39.47
C LEU A 100 11.43 -10.05 39.71
N PRO A 101 11.60 -10.48 40.98
CA PRO A 101 12.42 -11.63 41.32
C PRO A 101 11.74 -12.98 41.06
N ARG A 102 10.42 -13.01 40.81
CA ARG A 102 9.68 -14.25 40.56
C ARG A 102 9.66 -14.55 39.06
N LYS A 103 9.79 -15.83 38.73
CA LYS A 103 9.74 -16.34 37.36
C LYS A 103 8.73 -17.47 37.27
N PHE A 104 7.90 -17.43 36.23
CA PHE A 104 6.97 -18.50 35.88
C PHE A 104 7.14 -18.84 34.40
N ASP A 105 7.28 -20.12 34.09
CA ASP A 105 7.71 -20.61 32.79
C ASP A 105 6.60 -21.47 32.18
N THR A 106 6.17 -21.16 30.96
CA THR A 106 5.25 -21.98 30.16
C THR A 106 6.03 -22.75 29.09
N ALA A 107 5.38 -23.27 28.04
CA ALA A 107 6.08 -23.92 26.93
C ALA A 107 6.94 -22.91 26.16
N HIS A 108 6.39 -21.76 25.83
CA HIS A 108 7.01 -20.75 24.95
C HIS A 108 7.41 -19.46 25.68
N PHE A 109 6.90 -19.19 26.88
CA PHE A 109 7.05 -17.90 27.56
C PHE A 109 7.67 -18.01 28.96
N ARG A 110 8.28 -16.90 29.39
CA ARG A 110 8.77 -16.68 30.75
C ARG A 110 8.21 -15.38 31.31
N PHE A 111 7.45 -15.47 32.38
CA PHE A 111 6.87 -14.34 33.10
C PHE A 111 7.77 -13.87 34.22
N HIS A 112 8.04 -12.58 34.29
CA HIS A 112 8.78 -11.92 35.37
C HIS A 112 7.85 -11.02 36.17
N TYR A 113 7.76 -11.26 37.47
CA TYR A 113 6.84 -10.52 38.35
C TYR A 113 7.37 -10.38 39.78
N THR A 114 6.67 -9.59 40.58
CA THR A 114 6.89 -9.47 42.03
C THR A 114 5.59 -9.75 42.78
N THR A 115 5.68 -10.20 44.03
CA THR A 115 4.52 -10.38 44.92
C THR A 115 4.44 -9.29 45.99
N VAL A 116 5.28 -8.26 45.90
CA VAL A 116 5.34 -7.17 46.87
C VAL A 116 5.47 -5.81 46.18
N GLY A 117 4.95 -4.77 46.82
CA GLY A 117 5.04 -3.40 46.35
C GLY A 117 4.01 -3.06 45.25
N PRO A 118 4.13 -1.86 44.65
CA PRO A 118 3.11 -1.32 43.74
C PRO A 118 3.00 -2.06 42.40
N HIS A 119 4.04 -2.82 42.01
CA HIS A 119 4.07 -3.58 40.76
C HIS A 119 3.54 -5.02 40.91
N ALA A 120 3.18 -5.45 42.11
CA ALA A 120 2.66 -6.79 42.31
C ALA A 120 1.27 -6.90 41.69
N PRO A 121 0.95 -7.96 40.93
CA PRO A 121 -0.41 -8.24 40.53
C PRO A 121 -1.28 -8.60 41.76
N PRO A 122 -2.61 -8.68 41.60
CA PRO A 122 -3.49 -9.33 42.56
C PRO A 122 -2.92 -10.70 42.95
N LEU A 123 -2.86 -11.00 44.25
CA LEU A 123 -2.18 -12.19 44.80
C LEU A 123 -3.12 -13.37 45.04
N GLU A 124 -4.32 -13.32 44.47
CA GLU A 124 -5.25 -14.45 44.46
C GLU A 124 -4.58 -15.62 43.71
N ASP A 125 -4.67 -16.83 44.26
CA ASP A 125 -4.07 -18.08 43.75
C ASP A 125 -5.04 -19.19 44.14
N VAL A 126 -6.05 -19.39 43.30
CA VAL A 126 -7.22 -20.24 43.56
C VAL A 126 -7.32 -21.34 42.51
N ASN A 127 -7.14 -21.01 41.23
CA ASN A 127 -7.27 -21.98 40.15
C ASN A 127 -6.38 -21.63 38.94
N PRO A 128 -5.30 -22.39 38.71
CA PRO A 128 -4.82 -23.50 39.55
C PRO A 128 -4.16 -22.99 40.83
N MET A 129 -4.39 -23.64 41.98
CA MET A 129 -3.69 -23.32 43.24
C MET A 129 -2.23 -23.80 43.20
N ASN A 130 -1.36 -23.09 42.48
CA ASN A 130 -0.01 -23.55 42.09
C ASN A 130 1.13 -22.71 42.73
N GLY A 131 0.80 -21.70 43.54
CA GLY A 131 1.78 -20.77 44.12
C GLY A 131 2.14 -19.60 43.20
N VAL A 132 1.48 -19.48 42.06
CA VAL A 132 1.54 -18.39 41.10
C VAL A 132 0.19 -17.65 41.21
N PRO A 133 0.18 -16.31 41.23
CA PRO A 133 -1.10 -15.62 41.27
C PRO A 133 -1.94 -15.90 40.02
N ASP A 134 -3.25 -16.09 40.17
CA ASP A 134 -4.21 -16.35 39.10
C ASP A 134 -4.08 -15.32 37.96
N TYR A 135 -3.78 -14.06 38.30
CA TYR A 135 -3.50 -13.00 37.31
C TYR A 135 -2.37 -13.37 36.35
N VAL A 136 -1.29 -13.95 36.87
CA VAL A 136 -0.12 -14.38 36.10
C VAL A 136 -0.45 -15.63 35.30
N ASP A 137 -1.22 -16.57 35.85
CA ASP A 137 -1.72 -17.74 35.12
C ASP A 137 -2.60 -17.34 33.92
N ILE A 138 -3.51 -16.37 34.11
CA ILE A 138 -4.36 -15.83 33.03
C ILE A 138 -3.51 -15.18 31.93
N CYS A 139 -2.51 -14.37 32.30
CA CYS A 139 -1.59 -13.82 31.30
C CYS A 139 -0.83 -14.93 30.56
N ALA A 140 -0.40 -15.97 31.28
CA ALA A 140 0.33 -17.11 30.72
C ALA A 140 -0.49 -17.96 29.76
N GLU A 141 -1.73 -18.27 30.13
CA GLU A 141 -2.68 -18.95 29.27
C GLU A 141 -2.97 -18.12 28.02
N ALA A 142 -3.16 -16.81 28.17
CA ALA A 142 -3.42 -15.93 27.06
C ALA A 142 -2.28 -15.93 26.03
N HIS A 143 -1.02 -15.86 26.49
CA HIS A 143 0.14 -15.85 25.60
C HIS A 143 0.31 -17.20 24.87
N GLU A 144 0.09 -18.32 25.56
CA GLU A 144 0.13 -19.65 24.93
C GLU A 144 -1.00 -19.82 23.90
N ARG A 145 -2.19 -19.26 24.15
CA ARG A 145 -3.30 -19.25 23.19
C ARG A 145 -2.97 -18.41 21.96
N SER A 146 -2.46 -17.20 22.14
CA SER A 146 -1.99 -16.34 21.04
C SER A 146 -0.92 -17.05 20.20
N PHE A 147 0.08 -17.66 20.84
CA PHE A 147 1.08 -18.46 20.14
C PHE A 147 0.43 -19.60 19.34
N HIS A 148 -0.51 -20.33 19.94
CA HIS A 148 -1.18 -21.42 19.25
C HIS A 148 -1.97 -20.95 18.02
N ILE A 149 -2.79 -19.92 18.16
CA ILE A 149 -3.66 -19.45 17.08
C ILE A 149 -2.83 -18.76 15.99
N GLU A 150 -2.02 -17.77 16.35
CA GLU A 150 -1.33 -16.93 15.38
C GLU A 150 -0.19 -17.67 14.67
N VAL A 151 0.58 -18.49 15.40
CA VAL A 151 1.72 -19.21 14.81
C VAL A 151 1.30 -20.58 14.27
N ASN A 152 0.62 -21.41 15.08
CA ASN A 152 0.39 -22.80 14.68
C ASN A 152 -0.83 -22.96 13.75
N LEU A 153 -1.92 -22.21 13.96
CA LEU A 153 -3.12 -22.31 13.13
C LEU A 153 -3.07 -21.38 11.92
N MET A 154 -2.71 -20.11 12.11
CA MET A 154 -2.67 -19.11 11.03
C MET A 154 -1.36 -19.11 10.23
N GLY A 155 -0.30 -19.73 10.76
CA GLY A 155 0.96 -19.90 10.03
C GLY A 155 1.84 -18.66 9.94
N PHE A 156 1.65 -17.67 10.80
CA PHE A 156 2.58 -16.54 10.88
C PHE A 156 3.97 -16.98 11.37
N LYS A 157 5.01 -16.24 10.97
CA LYS A 157 6.37 -16.46 11.51
C LYS A 157 6.37 -16.22 13.02
N LYS A 158 6.90 -17.18 13.77
CA LYS A 158 7.16 -16.98 15.20
C LYS A 158 8.12 -15.79 15.43
N PRO A 159 7.97 -15.04 16.53
CA PRO A 159 8.95 -14.04 16.93
C PRO A 159 10.35 -14.66 17.10
N PHE A 160 11.40 -13.86 16.93
CA PHE A 160 12.76 -14.32 17.22
C PHE A 160 12.91 -14.62 18.70
N ASP A 161 13.58 -15.72 19.05
CA ASP A 161 13.83 -16.02 20.46
C ASP A 161 14.89 -15.06 21.05
N ASP A 162 14.94 -15.03 22.37
CA ASP A 162 15.79 -14.15 23.15
C ASP A 162 17.13 -14.80 23.53
N PHE A 163 17.53 -15.90 22.88
CA PHE A 163 18.65 -16.77 23.30
C PHE A 163 19.97 -16.03 23.54
N TRP A 164 20.20 -14.94 22.81
CA TRP A 164 21.42 -14.14 22.89
C TRP A 164 21.46 -13.16 24.06
N ASP A 165 20.35 -12.95 24.78
CA ASP A 165 20.25 -12.03 25.91
C ASP A 165 20.63 -12.75 27.21
N VAL A 166 21.83 -12.48 27.72
CA VAL A 166 22.41 -13.21 28.86
C VAL A 166 21.83 -12.80 30.22
N ASP A 167 21.09 -11.68 30.32
CA ASP A 167 20.57 -11.12 31.57
C ASP A 167 19.08 -10.75 31.45
N ASN A 168 18.23 -11.43 32.24
CA ASN A 168 16.75 -11.33 32.22
C ASN A 168 16.06 -11.81 30.93
N GLY A 169 16.82 -12.40 29.99
CA GLY A 169 16.38 -13.30 28.92
C GLY A 169 17.31 -14.52 28.81
N GLY A 170 17.27 -15.25 27.69
CA GLY A 170 18.29 -16.21 27.28
C GLY A 170 17.96 -17.68 27.53
N ASN A 171 16.68 -18.06 27.48
CA ASN A 171 16.25 -19.45 27.67
C ASN A 171 15.44 -20.00 26.49
N HIS A 172 15.49 -19.35 25.32
CA HIS A 172 14.67 -19.62 24.15
C HIS A 172 13.17 -19.40 24.37
N LYS A 173 12.76 -18.81 25.49
CA LYS A 173 11.37 -18.45 25.77
C LYS A 173 11.22 -16.95 25.68
N TYR A 174 10.07 -16.50 25.22
CA TYR A 174 9.81 -15.08 25.15
C TYR A 174 9.51 -14.51 26.53
N ASP A 175 10.19 -13.42 26.89
CA ASP A 175 9.98 -12.80 28.20
C ASP A 175 8.75 -11.89 28.22
N VAL A 176 7.95 -12.04 29.27
CA VAL A 176 6.79 -11.20 29.56
C VAL A 176 7.00 -10.57 30.94
N TYR A 177 7.03 -9.23 31.01
CA TYR A 177 7.22 -8.49 32.25
C TYR A 177 5.89 -7.97 32.79
N LEU A 178 5.56 -8.33 34.03
CA LEU A 178 4.35 -7.87 34.70
C LEU A 178 4.69 -6.80 35.74
N PHE A 179 4.32 -5.55 35.45
CA PHE A 179 4.52 -4.41 36.34
C PHE A 179 3.52 -3.29 36.04
N GLN A 180 3.36 -2.35 36.99
CA GLN A 180 2.49 -1.19 36.80
C GLN A 180 3.13 -0.14 35.87
N PHE A 181 2.45 0.24 34.78
CA PHE A 181 2.79 1.32 33.85
C PHE A 181 1.51 1.90 33.20
N PRO A 182 1.55 3.02 32.46
CA PRO A 182 0.34 3.72 32.02
C PRO A 182 -0.24 3.29 30.65
N ALA A 183 -0.22 1.98 30.36
CA ALA A 183 -0.87 1.36 29.20
C ALA A 183 -1.42 -0.04 29.54
N LEU A 184 -2.15 -0.70 28.64
CA LEU A 184 -2.55 -2.11 28.79
C LEU A 184 -1.33 -3.03 28.60
N GLY A 185 -0.62 -2.84 27.49
CA GLY A 185 0.53 -3.64 27.08
C GLY A 185 1.56 -2.84 26.28
N PHE A 186 2.70 -3.48 26.03
CA PHE A 186 3.61 -3.11 24.95
C PHE A 186 4.54 -4.27 24.57
N THR A 187 5.05 -4.18 23.35
CA THR A 187 6.05 -5.05 22.75
C THR A 187 7.19 -4.22 22.22
N THR A 188 8.42 -4.60 22.55
CA THR A 188 9.59 -3.92 22.02
C THR A 188 10.79 -4.85 22.00
N THR A 189 11.92 -4.33 21.59
CA THR A 189 13.17 -5.07 21.44
C THR A 189 14.31 -4.25 22.04
N ASN A 190 15.48 -4.86 22.25
CA ASN A 190 16.65 -4.15 22.73
C ASN A 190 17.21 -3.27 21.60
N TRP A 191 16.67 -2.06 21.44
CA TRP A 191 17.14 -1.11 20.42
C TRP A 191 18.48 -0.51 20.85
N PHE A 192 19.59 -0.95 20.25
CA PHE A 192 20.91 -0.38 20.54
C PHE A 192 21.04 1.04 19.96
N ASN A 193 21.24 2.05 20.82
CA ASN A 193 21.46 3.46 20.44
C ASN A 193 20.40 4.03 19.49
N GLY A 194 19.14 3.55 19.58
CA GLY A 194 18.05 3.95 18.69
C GLY A 194 18.31 3.70 17.21
N ARG A 195 19.23 2.78 16.87
CA ARG A 195 19.48 2.40 15.48
C ARG A 195 18.65 1.17 15.15
N VAL A 196 17.69 1.36 14.27
CA VAL A 196 17.16 0.25 13.47
C VAL A 196 18.24 -0.10 12.43
N LEU A 197 18.82 -1.30 12.48
CA LEU A 197 19.78 -1.69 11.46
C LEU A 197 19.07 -1.76 10.08
N PRO A 198 19.68 -1.28 8.99
CA PRO A 198 19.03 -1.19 7.67
C PRO A 198 18.60 -2.54 7.07
N THR A 199 19.13 -3.64 7.59
CA THR A 199 18.91 -4.99 7.10
C THR A 199 18.74 -5.94 8.28
N VAL A 200 17.50 -6.34 8.57
CA VAL A 200 17.10 -7.64 9.14
C VAL A 200 18.06 -8.24 10.18
N VAL A 201 18.27 -7.55 11.30
CA VAL A 201 18.64 -8.23 12.55
C VAL A 201 17.68 -7.73 13.62
N THR A 202 16.55 -8.42 13.74
CA THR A 202 15.58 -8.22 14.81
C THR A 202 16.00 -9.10 15.98
N PHE A 203 16.31 -8.46 17.12
CA PHE A 203 16.54 -9.16 18.38
C PHE A 203 15.21 -9.72 18.90
N GLY A 204 15.28 -10.77 19.71
CA GLY A 204 14.09 -11.33 20.34
C GLY A 204 13.30 -10.25 21.08
N PRO A 205 12.00 -10.06 20.75
CA PRO A 205 11.19 -9.08 21.44
C PRO A 205 10.95 -9.52 22.88
N TYR A 206 10.58 -8.55 23.70
CA TYR A 206 9.96 -8.81 24.98
C TYR A 206 8.65 -8.07 25.09
N PHE A 207 7.78 -8.63 25.92
CA PHE A 207 6.41 -8.17 26.12
C PHE A 207 6.28 -7.61 27.53
N ALA A 208 5.35 -6.69 27.72
CA ALA A 208 4.97 -6.22 29.04
C ALA A 208 3.46 -6.05 29.12
N ILE A 209 2.90 -6.52 30.24
CA ILE A 209 1.47 -6.40 30.54
C ILE A 209 1.33 -5.69 31.87
N ASN A 210 0.40 -4.75 31.95
CA ASN A 210 0.22 -3.94 33.14
C ASN A 210 -0.34 -4.78 34.28
N SER A 211 0.44 -5.01 35.33
CA SER A 211 0.05 -5.91 36.42
C SER A 211 -1.12 -5.42 37.28
N ARG A 212 -1.64 -4.22 37.04
CA ARG A 212 -2.68 -3.56 37.87
C ARG A 212 -4.00 -3.31 37.14
N LEU A 213 -4.27 -3.97 36.01
CA LEU A 213 -5.53 -3.78 35.26
C LEU A 213 -6.81 -3.96 36.10
N TYR A 214 -6.80 -4.85 37.09
CA TYR A 214 -7.95 -5.09 37.98
C TYR A 214 -8.32 -3.84 38.80
N ASP A 215 -7.34 -2.98 39.11
CA ASP A 215 -7.59 -1.75 39.86
C ASP A 215 -8.30 -0.69 39.02
N TYR A 216 -8.08 -0.70 37.70
CA TYR A 216 -8.61 0.30 36.78
C TYR A 216 -9.99 -0.11 36.26
N PHE A 217 -10.14 -1.37 35.84
CA PHE A 217 -11.32 -1.82 35.09
C PHE A 217 -12.20 -2.81 35.89
N GLY A 218 -11.72 -3.29 37.04
CA GLY A 218 -12.33 -4.42 37.75
C GLY A 218 -11.93 -5.76 37.15
N LYS A 219 -12.08 -6.84 37.93
CA LYS A 219 -11.54 -8.17 37.59
C LYS A 219 -12.05 -8.71 36.24
N LEU A 220 -13.37 -8.72 36.02
CA LEU A 220 -13.96 -9.29 34.81
C LEU A 220 -13.51 -8.56 33.53
N GLU A 221 -13.63 -7.24 33.53
CA GLU A 221 -13.25 -6.43 32.36
C GLU A 221 -11.74 -6.44 32.13
N ALA A 222 -10.94 -6.45 33.19
CA ALA A 222 -9.50 -6.54 33.06
C ALA A 222 -9.03 -7.88 32.50
N ILE A 223 -9.74 -8.99 32.73
CA ILE A 223 -9.42 -10.28 32.08
C ILE A 223 -9.58 -10.14 30.57
N ARG A 224 -10.67 -9.52 30.09
CA ARG A 224 -10.88 -9.25 28.66
C ARG A 224 -9.74 -8.41 28.08
N PHE A 225 -9.33 -7.35 28.79
CA PHE A 225 -8.19 -6.54 28.35
C PHE A 225 -6.87 -7.31 28.34
N ILE A 226 -6.63 -8.23 29.29
CA ILE A 226 -5.43 -9.08 29.29
C ILE A 226 -5.42 -9.98 28.06
N GLU A 227 -6.56 -10.59 27.73
CA GLU A 227 -6.71 -11.45 26.57
C GLU A 227 -6.46 -10.68 25.27
N THR A 228 -7.20 -9.59 25.03
CA THR A 228 -7.05 -8.81 23.80
C THR A 228 -5.68 -8.17 23.69
N THR A 229 -5.18 -7.51 24.74
CA THR A 229 -3.85 -6.89 24.70
C THR A 229 -2.75 -7.94 24.51
N THR A 230 -2.90 -9.16 25.03
CA THR A 230 -1.92 -10.22 24.80
C THR A 230 -1.85 -10.63 23.32
N ALA A 231 -3.00 -10.84 22.66
CA ALA A 231 -3.03 -11.14 21.22
C ALA A 231 -2.44 -10.00 20.39
N HIS A 232 -2.86 -8.77 20.70
CA HIS A 232 -2.36 -7.56 20.05
C HIS A 232 -0.82 -7.45 20.13
N GLU A 233 -0.30 -7.54 21.35
CA GLU A 233 1.13 -7.38 21.61
C GLU A 233 1.94 -8.55 21.06
N PHE A 234 1.44 -9.77 21.16
CA PHE A 234 2.11 -10.93 20.57
C PHE A 234 2.24 -10.80 19.04
N LEU A 235 1.20 -10.30 18.35
CA LEU A 235 1.28 -10.03 16.92
C LEU A 235 2.34 -8.97 16.59
N HIS A 236 2.54 -7.94 17.41
CA HIS A 236 3.67 -7.01 17.18
C HIS A 236 5.03 -7.73 17.22
N GLY A 237 5.19 -8.71 18.11
CA GLY A 237 6.38 -9.57 18.13
C GLY A 237 6.56 -10.36 16.83
N ILE A 238 5.46 -10.85 16.26
CA ILE A 238 5.42 -11.51 14.94
C ILE A 238 5.78 -10.51 13.83
N GLN A 239 5.17 -9.33 13.81
CA GLN A 239 5.42 -8.27 12.83
C GLN A 239 6.90 -7.86 12.84
N PHE A 240 7.53 -7.76 14.02
CA PHE A 240 8.96 -7.52 14.15
C PHE A 240 9.81 -8.64 13.54
N ALA A 241 9.34 -9.89 13.53
CA ALA A 241 10.05 -10.98 12.85
C ALA A 241 10.00 -10.87 11.32
N TYR A 242 8.98 -10.22 10.76
CA TYR A 242 8.88 -9.91 9.34
C TYR A 242 9.65 -8.63 8.99
N ASN A 243 9.21 -7.50 9.54
CA ASN A 243 9.83 -6.19 9.32
C ASN A 243 9.41 -5.19 10.40
N ALA A 244 10.32 -4.88 11.33
CA ALA A 244 10.05 -3.89 12.39
C ALA A 244 9.87 -2.44 11.91
N ARG A 245 10.14 -2.16 10.62
CA ARG A 245 9.88 -0.86 10.00
C ARG A 245 8.56 -0.81 9.24
N MET A 246 7.73 -1.84 9.27
CA MET A 246 6.43 -1.81 8.57
C MET A 246 5.62 -0.55 8.96
N PRO A 247 4.76 0.00 8.06
CA PRO A 247 3.94 1.15 8.41
C PRO A 247 3.13 0.90 9.67
N GLY A 248 3.33 1.75 10.67
CA GLY A 248 2.71 1.58 11.99
C GLY A 248 1.18 1.54 11.96
N TRP A 249 0.53 2.29 11.06
CA TRP A 249 -0.94 2.23 10.92
C TRP A 249 -1.41 0.79 10.63
N PHE A 250 -0.70 0.07 9.74
CA PHE A 250 -1.08 -1.28 9.37
C PHE A 250 -0.69 -2.28 10.47
N MET A 251 0.40 -2.04 11.18
CA MET A 251 0.78 -2.83 12.35
C MET A 251 -0.34 -2.79 13.41
N GLU A 252 -0.82 -1.60 13.77
CA GLU A 252 -1.87 -1.39 14.75
C GLU A 252 -3.23 -1.92 14.26
N ALA A 253 -3.60 -1.65 13.00
CA ALA A 253 -4.84 -2.15 12.40
C ALA A 253 -4.91 -3.69 12.38
N SER A 254 -3.81 -4.34 12.00
CA SER A 254 -3.74 -5.82 11.96
C SER A 254 -3.58 -6.44 13.35
N ALA A 255 -2.95 -5.76 14.31
CA ALA A 255 -2.94 -6.16 15.72
C ALA A 255 -4.34 -6.06 16.33
N THR A 256 -5.08 -4.98 16.05
CA THR A 256 -6.49 -4.84 16.46
C THR A 256 -7.36 -5.94 15.84
N TRP A 257 -7.10 -6.31 14.58
CA TRP A 257 -7.82 -7.39 13.91
C TRP A 257 -7.56 -8.75 14.58
N ILE A 258 -6.33 -9.04 15.00
CA ILE A 258 -5.98 -10.35 15.58
C ILE A 258 -6.70 -10.62 16.90
N GLU A 259 -6.99 -9.55 17.65
CA GLU A 259 -7.76 -9.63 18.88
C GLU A 259 -9.08 -10.37 18.62
N SER A 260 -9.74 -10.08 17.50
CA SER A 260 -11.03 -10.67 17.12
C SER A 260 -10.93 -12.13 16.65
N LYS A 261 -9.72 -12.58 16.35
CA LYS A 261 -9.45 -13.93 15.86
C LYS A 261 -8.96 -14.86 16.96
N VAL A 262 -8.23 -14.34 17.94
CA VAL A 262 -7.76 -15.09 19.10
C VAL A 262 -8.86 -15.15 20.18
N TYR A 263 -9.60 -14.04 20.33
CA TYR A 263 -10.63 -13.85 21.34
C TYR A 263 -11.93 -13.31 20.73
N ASP A 264 -13.03 -13.94 21.08
CA ASP A 264 -14.40 -13.54 20.74
C ASP A 264 -15.00 -12.53 21.75
N GLY A 265 -14.19 -12.06 22.70
CA GLY A 265 -14.56 -11.16 23.81
C GLY A 265 -15.53 -11.74 24.82
N GLY A 266 -15.42 -13.05 25.10
CA GLY A 266 -16.28 -13.85 25.97
C GLY A 266 -16.84 -13.19 27.23
N ARG A 267 -18.13 -13.47 27.50
CA ARG A 267 -18.67 -13.60 28.85
C ARG A 267 -18.51 -15.06 29.26
N ILE A 268 -17.77 -15.33 30.33
CA ILE A 268 -17.74 -16.64 30.97
C ILE A 268 -18.83 -16.66 32.04
N GLU A 269 -20.03 -17.15 31.71
CA GLU A 269 -21.05 -17.59 32.70
C GLU A 269 -21.96 -18.75 32.22
N ASP A 270 -21.56 -19.59 31.25
CA ASP A 270 -22.38 -20.73 30.77
C ASP A 270 -21.77 -22.14 30.94
N LEU A 271 -20.65 -22.28 31.66
CA LEU A 271 -20.18 -23.57 32.22
C LEU A 271 -20.16 -24.75 31.22
N ASP A 272 -19.72 -24.54 29.98
CA ASP A 272 -19.31 -25.65 29.12
C ASP A 272 -17.84 -25.55 28.69
N ASP A 273 -17.10 -26.62 28.97
CA ASP A 273 -15.73 -26.81 28.54
C ASP A 273 -15.73 -27.40 27.13
N ILE A 274 -15.93 -26.58 26.08
CA ILE A 274 -15.52 -26.72 24.64
C ILE A 274 -16.14 -25.56 23.80
N PRO A 275 -15.42 -25.00 22.80
CA PRO A 275 -15.72 -23.73 22.09
C PRO A 275 -17.11 -23.63 21.45
N ASP A 276 -17.67 -22.40 21.39
CA ASP A 276 -18.94 -22.11 20.71
C ASP A 276 -18.77 -21.46 19.31
N PRO A 277 -18.80 -22.27 18.23
CA PRO A 277 -19.03 -21.84 16.86
C PRO A 277 -20.52 -21.85 16.41
N ASP A 278 -21.49 -21.92 17.34
CA ASP A 278 -22.90 -22.28 17.06
C ASP A 278 -23.99 -21.23 17.44
N GLU A 279 -23.69 -20.00 17.88
CA GLU A 279 -24.70 -18.90 17.88
C GLU A 279 -24.37 -17.76 16.89
N ILE A 280 -25.03 -17.81 15.72
CA ILE A 280 -25.15 -16.65 14.82
C ILE A 280 -26.01 -15.59 15.53
N GLY A 281 -25.38 -14.69 16.30
CA GLY A 281 -26.07 -13.50 16.81
C GLY A 281 -25.56 -12.86 18.09
N GLU A 282 -24.81 -13.56 18.95
CA GLU A 282 -24.29 -12.98 20.19
C GLU A 282 -22.76 -13.04 20.24
N THR A 283 -22.12 -11.87 20.20
CA THR A 283 -20.76 -11.71 20.72
C THR A 283 -20.70 -10.45 21.56
N ASP A 284 -20.29 -10.58 22.82
CA ASP A 284 -20.07 -9.47 23.75
C ASP A 284 -18.75 -8.72 23.47
N ALA A 285 -17.89 -9.20 22.54
CA ALA A 285 -16.80 -8.44 21.92
C ALA A 285 -17.28 -7.28 21.04
N TYR A 286 -18.53 -7.33 20.59
CA TYR A 286 -18.94 -6.48 19.49
C TYR A 286 -18.88 -4.99 19.85
N ASP A 287 -19.24 -4.60 21.07
CA ASP A 287 -19.15 -3.20 21.51
C ASP A 287 -17.72 -2.66 21.45
N TYR A 288 -16.73 -3.52 21.69
CA TYR A 288 -15.31 -3.16 21.62
C TYR A 288 -14.89 -2.80 20.18
N TYR A 289 -15.24 -3.64 19.21
CA TYR A 289 -14.95 -3.36 17.80
C TYR A 289 -15.88 -2.31 17.21
N ALA A 290 -17.16 -2.26 17.60
CA ALA A 290 -18.11 -1.24 17.17
C ALA A 290 -17.61 0.17 17.49
N ARG A 291 -16.96 0.35 18.65
CA ARG A 291 -16.30 1.61 18.99
C ARG A 291 -15.18 1.95 18.01
N GLN A 292 -14.27 1.02 17.72
CA GLN A 292 -13.17 1.25 16.79
C GLN A 292 -13.69 1.49 15.36
N LEU A 293 -14.62 0.66 14.89
CA LEU A 293 -15.27 0.81 13.59
C LEU A 293 -16.02 2.14 13.48
N GLY A 294 -16.64 2.60 14.56
CA GLY A 294 -17.31 3.91 14.63
C GLY A 294 -16.34 5.05 14.36
N ILE A 295 -15.12 5.01 14.87
CA ILE A 295 -14.10 6.05 14.63
C ILE A 295 -13.77 6.21 13.15
N PHE A 296 -13.71 5.10 12.39
CA PHE A 296 -13.48 5.13 10.94
C PHE A 296 -14.74 5.55 10.18
N LEU A 297 -15.88 4.92 10.48
CA LEU A 297 -17.13 5.12 9.76
C LEU A 297 -17.80 6.47 10.05
N ASP A 298 -17.44 7.13 11.16
CA ASP A 298 -17.86 8.49 11.49
C ASP A 298 -17.09 9.57 10.70
N GLN A 299 -15.89 9.24 10.23
CA GLN A 299 -14.99 10.12 9.49
C GLN A 299 -14.39 9.38 8.28
N PRO A 300 -15.23 8.90 7.33
CA PRO A 300 -14.77 8.09 6.21
C PRO A 300 -13.90 8.88 5.22
N ASP A 301 -13.85 10.21 5.37
CA ASP A 301 -13.10 11.18 4.60
C ASP A 301 -11.65 11.38 5.11
N ILE A 302 -11.29 10.77 6.25
CA ILE A 302 -9.90 10.69 6.72
C ILE A 302 -9.17 9.52 6.06
N ALA A 303 -7.90 9.73 5.72
CA ALA A 303 -7.06 8.74 5.04
C ALA A 303 -6.96 7.43 5.83
N LEU A 304 -7.01 6.30 5.11
CA LEU A 304 -6.85 4.96 5.70
C LEU A 304 -5.54 4.81 6.50
N ASP A 305 -4.47 5.46 6.07
CA ASP A 305 -3.16 5.45 6.73
C ASP A 305 -2.96 6.61 7.73
N SER A 306 -4.04 7.34 8.04
CA SER A 306 -4.04 8.43 9.00
C SER A 306 -3.75 7.95 10.42
N ARG A 307 -3.06 8.81 11.17
CA ARG A 307 -2.70 8.61 12.58
C ARG A 307 -3.31 9.69 13.48
N VAL A 308 -4.41 10.29 13.02
CA VAL A 308 -5.13 11.31 13.78
C VAL A 308 -6.00 10.62 14.82
N GLY A 309 -5.66 10.79 16.10
CA GLY A 309 -6.45 10.23 17.20
C GLY A 309 -6.19 8.72 17.37
N LEU A 310 -7.24 7.91 17.22
CA LEU A 310 -7.20 6.44 17.29
C LEU A 310 -7.52 5.82 15.91
N HIS A 311 -7.32 6.57 14.83
CA HIS A 311 -7.74 6.16 13.49
C HIS A 311 -6.97 4.93 12.99
N GLU A 312 -5.72 4.75 13.41
CA GLU A 312 -4.92 3.57 13.08
C GLU A 312 -5.51 2.26 13.62
N TYR A 313 -6.16 2.28 14.78
CA TYR A 313 -6.91 1.12 15.31
C TYR A 313 -8.23 0.95 14.54
N ALA A 314 -8.87 2.07 14.18
CA ALA A 314 -10.12 2.09 13.42
C ALA A 314 -9.98 1.54 11.99
N ALA A 315 -8.78 1.66 11.40
CA ALA A 315 -8.41 1.06 10.12
C ALA A 315 -8.47 -0.48 10.12
N VAL A 316 -8.73 -1.13 11.28
CA VAL A 316 -9.06 -2.56 11.38
C VAL A 316 -10.15 -3.00 10.40
N ILE A 317 -11.09 -2.12 10.05
CA ILE A 317 -12.15 -2.41 9.08
C ILE A 317 -11.59 -2.80 7.70
N TRP A 318 -10.46 -2.22 7.30
CA TRP A 318 -9.77 -2.60 6.07
C TRP A 318 -9.22 -4.02 6.16
N VAL A 319 -8.71 -4.43 7.32
CA VAL A 319 -8.23 -5.80 7.55
C VAL A 319 -9.39 -6.79 7.61
N PHE A 320 -10.54 -6.42 8.18
CA PHE A 320 -11.77 -7.22 8.09
C PHE A 320 -12.18 -7.43 6.64
N TYR A 321 -12.28 -6.35 5.87
CA TYR A 321 -12.60 -6.43 4.44
C TYR A 321 -11.64 -7.37 3.68
N MET A 322 -10.33 -7.18 3.85
CA MET A 322 -9.32 -8.01 3.18
C MET A 322 -9.47 -9.48 3.55
N THR A 323 -9.64 -9.80 4.84
CA THR A 323 -9.64 -11.19 5.31
C THR A 323 -10.98 -11.90 5.08
N GLU A 324 -12.09 -11.17 5.01
CA GLU A 324 -13.38 -11.73 4.59
C GLU A 324 -13.41 -12.01 3.08
N ARG A 325 -12.70 -11.21 2.27
CA ARG A 325 -12.66 -11.39 0.81
C ARG A 325 -11.57 -12.35 0.33
N PHE A 326 -10.42 -12.38 0.99
CA PHE A 326 -9.20 -13.06 0.52
C PHE A 326 -8.58 -14.04 1.54
N ASP A 327 -9.27 -14.28 2.66
CA ASP A 327 -8.76 -15.07 3.81
C ASP A 327 -7.55 -14.40 4.52
N VAL A 328 -7.07 -15.00 5.59
CA VAL A 328 -5.91 -14.58 6.39
C VAL A 328 -4.62 -14.54 5.56
N ASP A 329 -4.54 -15.31 4.49
CA ASP A 329 -3.35 -15.44 3.65
C ASP A 329 -2.87 -14.10 3.07
N ILE A 330 -3.78 -13.18 2.74
CA ILE A 330 -3.40 -11.86 2.22
C ILE A 330 -2.59 -11.05 3.24
N VAL A 331 -2.91 -11.13 4.54
CA VAL A 331 -2.18 -10.43 5.61
C VAL A 331 -0.79 -11.02 5.75
N ARG A 332 -0.68 -12.36 5.73
CA ARG A 332 0.61 -13.06 5.76
C ARG A 332 1.47 -12.69 4.55
N GLN A 333 0.88 -12.61 3.36
CA GLN A 333 1.60 -12.24 2.16
C GLN A 333 2.12 -10.79 2.23
N ILE A 334 1.30 -9.83 2.69
CA ILE A 334 1.74 -8.44 2.91
C ILE A 334 2.96 -8.39 3.85
N TYR A 335 2.94 -9.18 4.92
CA TYR A 335 4.09 -9.27 5.84
C TYR A 335 5.32 -9.93 5.19
N GLU A 336 5.14 -10.97 4.38
CA GLU A 336 6.22 -11.65 3.66
C GLU A 336 6.90 -10.70 2.67
N ASP A 337 6.12 -9.96 1.88
CA ASP A 337 6.60 -9.01 0.89
C ASP A 337 7.34 -7.83 1.57
N ALA A 338 6.96 -7.47 2.81
CA ALA A 338 7.64 -6.47 3.61
C ALA A 338 9.08 -6.84 4.02
N THR A 339 9.48 -8.12 3.96
CA THR A 339 10.81 -8.60 4.45
C THR A 339 12.00 -8.16 3.58
N THR A 340 11.75 -7.66 2.37
CA THR A 340 12.80 -7.34 1.37
C THR A 340 13.43 -5.96 1.54
N GLY A 341 13.10 -5.23 2.62
CA GLY A 341 13.61 -3.88 2.89
C GLY A 341 12.81 -2.76 2.20
N SER A 342 11.67 -3.09 1.58
CA SER A 342 10.69 -2.14 1.07
C SER A 342 9.85 -1.55 2.21
N TYR A 343 10.30 -0.44 2.82
CA TYR A 343 9.37 0.51 3.42
C TYR A 343 8.59 1.20 2.30
N ARG A 344 7.69 0.46 1.65
CA ARG A 344 6.80 0.98 0.61
C ARG A 344 5.41 0.87 1.18
N GLU A 345 4.90 1.96 1.75
CA GLU A 345 3.64 1.98 2.52
C GLU A 345 2.51 1.19 1.84
N PHE A 346 2.33 1.39 0.53
CA PHE A 346 1.35 0.64 -0.27
C PHE A 346 1.95 -0.35 -1.27
N GLY A 347 3.28 -0.52 -1.29
CA GLY A 347 3.94 -1.43 -2.24
C GLY A 347 3.72 -2.89 -1.96
N ASN A 348 3.73 -3.27 -0.68
CA ASN A 348 3.51 -4.66 -0.31
C ASN A 348 2.04 -5.05 -0.52
N PHE A 349 1.11 -4.10 -0.32
CA PHE A 349 -0.30 -4.30 -0.63
C PHE A 349 -0.52 -4.57 -2.11
N LEU A 350 0.17 -3.86 -2.99
CA LEU A 350 0.03 -4.09 -4.43
C LEU A 350 0.27 -5.56 -4.80
N ASP A 351 1.44 -6.08 -4.42
CA ASP A 351 1.86 -7.43 -4.80
C ASP A 351 0.91 -8.47 -4.18
N ALA A 352 0.44 -8.22 -2.95
CA ALA A 352 -0.60 -9.00 -2.29
C ALA A 352 -1.91 -9.02 -3.07
N PHE A 353 -2.51 -7.87 -3.35
CA PHE A 353 -3.78 -7.81 -4.08
C PHE A 353 -3.67 -8.41 -5.48
N THR A 354 -2.56 -8.15 -6.19
CA THR A 354 -2.30 -8.70 -7.52
C THR A 354 -2.26 -10.23 -7.49
N ASN A 355 -1.57 -10.81 -6.52
CA ASN A 355 -1.51 -12.27 -6.36
C ASN A 355 -2.86 -12.90 -5.96
N HIS A 356 -3.78 -12.09 -5.45
CA HIS A 356 -5.16 -12.47 -5.15
C HIS A 356 -6.16 -12.12 -6.27
N GLY A 357 -5.68 -11.78 -7.47
CA GLY A 357 -6.52 -11.59 -8.67
C GLY A 357 -7.29 -10.27 -8.71
N THR A 358 -6.79 -9.22 -8.05
CA THR A 358 -7.36 -7.86 -8.07
C THR A 358 -6.26 -6.81 -7.97
N THR A 359 -6.56 -5.53 -8.12
CA THR A 359 -5.65 -4.46 -7.67
C THR A 359 -6.05 -3.90 -6.32
N LEU A 360 -5.09 -3.22 -5.69
CA LEU A 360 -5.35 -2.38 -4.52
C LEU A 360 -6.46 -1.35 -4.79
N VAL A 361 -6.51 -0.79 -6.00
CA VAL A 361 -7.53 0.20 -6.42
C VAL A 361 -8.92 -0.41 -6.44
N GLU A 362 -9.10 -1.52 -7.16
CA GLU A 362 -10.39 -2.23 -7.22
C GLU A 362 -10.81 -2.72 -5.84
N ALA A 363 -9.85 -3.22 -5.05
CA ALA A 363 -10.10 -3.61 -3.67
C ALA A 363 -10.58 -2.43 -2.82
N PHE A 364 -9.96 -1.26 -2.95
CA PHE A 364 -10.34 -0.07 -2.19
C PHE A 364 -11.73 0.47 -2.61
N LYS A 365 -12.06 0.43 -3.91
CA LYS A 365 -13.41 0.79 -4.39
C LYS A 365 -14.48 -0.13 -3.83
N THR A 366 -14.27 -1.45 -3.90
CA THR A 366 -15.22 -2.40 -3.30
C THR A 366 -15.31 -2.21 -1.79
N PHE A 367 -14.21 -1.92 -1.10
CA PHE A 367 -14.24 -1.62 0.34
C PHE A 367 -15.14 -0.42 0.68
N THR A 368 -15.03 0.69 -0.05
CA THR A 368 -15.91 1.86 0.18
C THR A 368 -17.39 1.53 -0.10
N GLU A 369 -17.66 0.66 -1.06
CA GLU A 369 -19.01 0.13 -1.29
C GLU A 369 -19.50 -0.73 -0.12
N TRP A 370 -18.67 -1.64 0.40
CA TRP A 370 -18.98 -2.47 1.57
C TRP A 370 -19.30 -1.63 2.80
N ASN A 371 -18.56 -0.53 3.01
CA ASN A 371 -18.80 0.39 4.13
C ASN A 371 -20.17 1.09 4.05
N TYR A 372 -20.76 1.23 2.84
CA TYR A 372 -22.12 1.72 2.72
C TYR A 372 -23.16 0.73 3.24
N PHE A 373 -22.96 -0.56 2.98
CA PHE A 373 -23.87 -1.65 3.33
C PHE A 373 -23.62 -2.19 4.74
N THR A 374 -23.52 -1.29 5.71
CA THR A 374 -23.43 -1.62 7.14
C THR A 374 -24.70 -1.22 7.88
N HIS A 375 -24.83 -1.72 9.11
CA HIS A 375 -25.96 -1.48 10.00
C HIS A 375 -27.33 -1.74 9.35
N ASN A 376 -28.19 -0.73 9.35
CA ASN A 376 -29.54 -0.75 8.77
C ASN A 376 -29.55 -0.81 7.23
N ARG A 377 -28.38 -0.72 6.59
CA ARG A 377 -28.21 -0.89 5.14
C ARG A 377 -27.61 -2.25 4.78
N ASP A 378 -27.26 -3.09 5.76
CA ASP A 378 -26.75 -4.43 5.47
C ASP A 378 -27.78 -5.23 4.66
N ASP A 379 -27.31 -5.79 3.55
CA ASP A 379 -28.09 -6.61 2.63
C ASP A 379 -27.71 -8.10 2.69
N GLY A 380 -26.80 -8.46 3.60
CA GLY A 380 -26.29 -9.82 3.82
C GLY A 380 -25.30 -10.30 2.76
N LYS A 381 -24.77 -9.40 1.91
CA LYS A 381 -23.83 -9.75 0.82
C LYS A 381 -22.43 -9.16 0.97
N HIS A 382 -22.25 -8.24 1.92
CA HIS A 382 -21.00 -7.53 2.15
C HIS A 382 -20.28 -8.13 3.35
N TYR A 383 -20.03 -7.35 4.40
CA TYR A 383 -19.44 -7.88 5.64
C TYR A 383 -20.35 -8.94 6.27
N PHE A 384 -19.77 -10.06 6.73
CA PHE A 384 -20.51 -11.11 7.43
C PHE A 384 -21.28 -10.57 8.65
N ASN A 385 -20.68 -9.64 9.38
CA ASN A 385 -21.29 -8.95 10.53
C ASN A 385 -21.73 -7.51 10.20
N GLY A 386 -22.00 -7.21 8.91
CA GLY A 386 -22.35 -5.86 8.43
C GLY A 386 -23.49 -5.21 9.22
N HIS A 387 -24.54 -5.95 9.57
CA HIS A 387 -25.68 -5.47 10.36
C HIS A 387 -25.31 -4.96 11.76
N ARG A 388 -24.20 -5.44 12.32
CA ARG A 388 -23.71 -5.00 13.62
C ARG A 388 -22.86 -3.73 13.46
N PHE A 389 -22.08 -3.63 12.38
CA PHE A 389 -21.18 -2.51 12.08
C PHE A 389 -21.93 -1.18 12.13
N PRO A 390 -21.35 -0.09 12.70
CA PRO A 390 -21.97 1.23 12.63
C PRO A 390 -22.26 1.63 11.17
N PRO A 391 -23.29 2.45 10.90
CA PRO A 391 -23.53 2.95 9.55
C PRO A 391 -22.43 3.97 9.19
N VAL A 392 -21.94 3.94 7.95
CA VAL A 392 -21.09 5.05 7.47
C VAL A 392 -21.85 6.38 7.55
N VAL A 393 -21.22 7.38 8.15
CA VAL A 393 -21.78 8.71 8.34
C VAL A 393 -21.88 9.42 7.00
N ILE A 394 -22.98 10.17 6.86
CA ILE A 394 -23.26 11.02 5.71
C ILE A 394 -23.47 12.42 6.27
N HIS A 395 -22.68 13.38 5.80
CA HIS A 395 -22.77 14.73 6.34
C HIS A 395 -24.17 15.31 6.06
N PRO A 396 -24.77 16.04 7.01
CA PRO A 396 -26.11 16.60 6.82
C PRO A 396 -26.25 17.51 5.59
N HIS A 397 -25.14 18.14 5.15
CA HIS A 397 -25.10 18.99 3.96
C HIS A 397 -24.99 18.22 2.64
N ASP A 398 -24.73 16.91 2.70
CA ASP A 398 -24.58 16.03 1.54
C ASP A 398 -25.87 15.26 1.25
N VAL A 399 -26.98 15.57 1.92
CA VAL A 399 -28.31 15.00 1.65
C VAL A 399 -29.17 16.04 0.95
N HIS A 400 -29.61 15.72 -0.26
CA HIS A 400 -30.37 16.65 -1.09
C HIS A 400 -31.71 16.07 -1.52
N ASN A 401 -32.78 16.85 -1.38
CA ASN A 401 -34.14 16.46 -1.76
C ASN A 401 -34.94 17.51 -2.55
N THR A 402 -34.26 18.61 -2.92
CA THR A 402 -34.75 19.68 -3.78
C THR A 402 -33.89 19.73 -5.03
N TYR A 403 -34.46 20.05 -6.19
CA TYR A 403 -33.77 20.00 -7.49
C TYR A 403 -34.17 21.20 -8.36
N PRO A 404 -33.28 21.73 -9.24
CA PRO A 404 -31.87 21.37 -9.41
C PRO A 404 -30.99 21.79 -8.22
N ILE A 405 -29.83 21.14 -8.08
CA ILE A 405 -28.84 21.40 -7.02
C ILE A 405 -27.56 21.85 -7.71
N ARG A 406 -26.91 22.91 -7.21
CA ARG A 406 -25.55 23.26 -7.61
C ARG A 406 -24.77 23.48 -6.34
N VAL A 407 -23.79 22.61 -6.10
CA VAL A 407 -22.86 22.75 -5.00
C VAL A 407 -21.46 22.62 -5.57
N ASP A 408 -20.68 23.67 -5.40
CA ASP A 408 -19.25 23.67 -5.66
C ASP A 408 -18.57 23.42 -4.31
N TRP A 409 -17.79 22.34 -4.18
CA TRP A 409 -17.00 22.11 -2.97
C TRP A 409 -15.64 22.79 -3.11
N ASP A 410 -15.16 23.37 -2.02
CA ASP A 410 -13.74 23.64 -1.90
C ASP A 410 -12.97 22.32 -1.66
N SER A 411 -11.66 22.41 -1.78
CA SER A 411 -10.78 21.28 -1.56
C SER A 411 -10.70 20.79 -0.13
N GLU A 412 -11.03 21.64 0.85
CA GLU A 412 -11.04 21.26 2.26
C GLU A 412 -12.23 20.31 2.56
N ALA A 413 -13.26 20.31 1.72
CA ALA A 413 -14.36 19.36 1.77
C ALA A 413 -14.08 18.04 1.02
N MET A 414 -12.92 17.87 0.40
CA MET A 414 -12.57 16.64 -0.30
C MET A 414 -12.08 15.54 0.66
N PRO A 415 -12.41 14.26 0.41
CA PRO A 415 -11.79 13.18 1.16
C PRO A 415 -10.27 13.18 0.96
N GLU A 416 -9.51 12.90 2.02
CA GLU A 416 -8.05 12.69 2.01
C GLU A 416 -7.62 11.49 1.14
N PRO A 417 -6.33 11.33 0.79
CA PRO A 417 -5.85 10.14 0.07
C PRO A 417 -6.25 8.81 0.73
N PHE A 418 -6.67 7.83 -0.07
CA PHE A 418 -7.22 6.56 0.43
C PHE A 418 -8.36 6.74 1.43
N SER A 419 -9.32 7.61 1.11
CA SER A 419 -10.55 7.78 1.87
C SER A 419 -11.76 8.01 0.95
N SER A 420 -12.94 8.18 1.54
CA SER A 420 -14.21 8.27 0.80
C SER A 420 -15.22 9.24 1.42
N ARG A 421 -16.12 9.77 0.59
CA ARG A 421 -17.24 10.61 1.04
C ARG A 421 -18.54 10.22 0.35
N TYR A 422 -19.65 10.29 1.08
CA TYR A 422 -20.96 9.79 0.66
C TYR A 422 -21.97 10.92 0.52
N ILE A 423 -22.64 11.00 -0.62
CA ILE A 423 -23.61 12.05 -0.96
C ILE A 423 -24.92 11.41 -1.39
N ILE A 424 -26.05 11.92 -0.89
CA ILE A 424 -27.38 11.38 -1.13
C ILE A 424 -28.25 12.34 -1.94
N PHE A 425 -28.90 11.80 -2.97
CA PHE A 425 -29.95 12.45 -3.74
C PHE A 425 -31.27 11.68 -3.60
N GLU A 426 -32.26 12.28 -2.93
CA GLU A 426 -33.61 11.74 -2.75
C GLU A 426 -34.65 12.56 -3.53
N PRO A 427 -35.36 12.01 -4.52
CA PRO A 427 -36.39 12.74 -5.25
C PRO A 427 -37.55 13.14 -4.33
N THR A 428 -38.11 14.34 -4.55
CA THR A 428 -39.31 14.76 -3.81
C THR A 428 -40.47 13.80 -4.07
N PRO A 429 -41.16 13.27 -3.03
CA PRO A 429 -42.25 12.32 -3.22
C PRO A 429 -43.34 12.83 -4.18
N GLY A 430 -43.67 12.03 -5.19
CA GLY A 430 -44.70 12.34 -6.18
C GLY A 430 -44.25 13.24 -7.34
N ILE A 431 -42.99 13.69 -7.35
CA ILE A 431 -42.40 14.41 -8.47
C ILE A 431 -41.47 13.44 -9.23
N VAL A 432 -41.72 13.29 -10.53
CA VAL A 432 -40.86 12.53 -11.44
C VAL A 432 -40.21 13.50 -12.40
N MET A 433 -38.89 13.46 -12.45
CA MET A 433 -38.08 14.17 -13.43
C MET A 433 -37.70 13.19 -14.54
N ASN A 434 -37.81 13.62 -15.79
CA ASN A 434 -37.43 12.77 -16.92
C ASN A 434 -35.94 12.42 -16.89
N GLU A 435 -35.10 13.36 -16.43
CA GLU A 435 -33.64 13.23 -16.42
C GLU A 435 -33.05 13.88 -15.16
N PHE A 436 -32.08 13.19 -14.55
CA PHE A 436 -31.25 13.68 -13.44
C PHE A 436 -29.79 13.34 -13.72
N ALA A 437 -28.93 14.35 -13.75
CA ALA A 437 -27.49 14.17 -13.96
C ALA A 437 -26.71 14.49 -12.68
N VAL A 438 -25.64 13.74 -12.44
CA VAL A 438 -24.64 14.07 -11.40
C VAL A 438 -23.30 14.22 -12.09
N LYS A 439 -22.69 15.40 -11.90
CA LYS A 439 -21.30 15.67 -12.28
C LYS A 439 -20.39 15.49 -11.07
N VAL A 440 -19.20 14.98 -11.32
CA VAL A 440 -18.07 15.00 -10.41
C VAL A 440 -16.91 15.65 -11.17
N ASP A 441 -16.36 16.72 -10.64
CA ASP A 441 -15.18 17.39 -11.18
C ASP A 441 -13.99 17.04 -10.29
N GLY A 442 -12.98 16.36 -10.82
CA GLY A 442 -11.80 16.03 -10.03
C GLY A 442 -11.03 17.29 -9.62
N ALA A 443 -10.07 17.16 -8.70
CA ALA A 443 -9.26 18.30 -8.33
C ALA A 443 -8.38 18.86 -9.48
N ASP A 444 -8.48 20.11 -9.94
CA ASP A 444 -7.54 20.69 -10.93
C ASP A 444 -6.08 20.60 -10.45
N ILE A 445 -5.28 19.79 -11.13
CA ILE A 445 -3.90 19.52 -10.75
C ILE A 445 -2.97 20.47 -11.49
N ALA A 446 -2.27 21.33 -10.75
CA ALA A 446 -1.19 22.12 -11.33
C ALA A 446 -0.04 21.17 -11.73
N PRO A 447 0.60 21.35 -12.91
CA PRO A 447 1.77 20.57 -13.28
C PRO A 447 2.84 20.67 -12.18
N ILE A 448 3.37 19.52 -11.78
CA ILE A 448 4.51 19.41 -10.83
C ILE A 448 5.67 20.26 -11.37
N ASP A 449 5.97 21.38 -10.69
CA ASP A 449 7.12 22.20 -11.03
C ASP A 449 8.40 21.59 -10.45
N MET A 450 8.88 20.57 -11.15
CA MET A 450 10.15 19.89 -10.86
C MET A 450 11.39 20.77 -11.05
N SER A 451 11.26 22.00 -11.59
CA SER A 451 12.41 22.83 -11.94
C SER A 451 13.17 23.33 -10.69
N PHE A 452 12.47 23.48 -9.56
CA PHE A 452 13.03 23.94 -8.29
C PHE A 452 13.66 22.83 -7.42
N LEU A 453 13.58 21.58 -7.85
CA LEU A 453 14.08 20.41 -7.13
C LEU A 453 15.49 19.99 -7.57
N GLU A 454 16.24 19.32 -6.69
CA GLU A 454 17.51 18.70 -7.06
C GLU A 454 17.29 17.56 -8.07
N VAL A 455 18.31 17.23 -8.88
CA VAL A 455 18.20 16.18 -9.92
C VAL A 455 17.79 14.83 -9.32
N THR A 456 18.29 14.51 -8.13
CA THR A 456 17.96 13.28 -7.41
C THR A 456 16.51 13.25 -6.95
N ASP A 457 16.01 14.38 -6.44
CA ASP A 457 14.61 14.49 -5.98
C ASP A 457 13.65 14.38 -7.16
N ARG A 458 13.98 15.02 -8.30
CA ARG A 458 13.22 14.87 -9.55
C ARG A 458 13.11 13.41 -9.98
N ALA A 459 14.23 12.68 -10.00
CA ALA A 459 14.24 11.29 -10.43
C ALA A 459 13.45 10.38 -9.47
N ALA A 460 13.50 10.65 -8.16
CA ALA A 460 12.73 9.92 -7.17
C ALA A 460 11.23 10.19 -7.28
N ILE A 461 10.84 11.47 -7.42
CA ILE A 461 9.44 11.89 -7.60
C ILE A 461 8.87 11.31 -8.90
N GLN A 462 9.60 11.43 -10.01
CA GLN A 462 9.17 10.84 -11.29
C GLN A 462 9.02 9.32 -11.19
N GLY A 463 9.94 8.62 -10.50
CA GLY A 463 9.85 7.18 -10.32
C GLY A 463 8.64 6.74 -9.48
N GLU A 464 8.25 7.52 -8.47
CA GLU A 464 7.03 7.24 -7.70
C GLU A 464 5.77 7.58 -8.51
N LEU A 465 5.75 8.67 -9.27
CA LEU A 465 4.63 8.98 -10.18
C LEU A 465 4.42 7.90 -11.22
N ASP A 466 5.49 7.47 -11.90
CA ASP A 466 5.45 6.40 -12.89
C ASP A 466 4.92 5.11 -12.26
N ARG A 467 5.31 4.84 -11.01
CA ARG A 467 4.80 3.70 -10.26
C ARG A 467 3.31 3.85 -9.98
N LEU A 468 2.84 4.93 -9.35
CA LEU A 468 1.41 5.11 -9.05
C LEU A 468 0.55 5.07 -10.31
N ASP A 469 1.04 5.62 -11.43
CA ASP A 469 0.42 5.54 -12.76
C ASP A 469 0.24 4.08 -13.19
N ILE A 470 1.30 3.27 -13.13
CA ILE A 470 1.23 1.83 -13.49
C ILE A 470 0.26 1.06 -12.58
N LEU A 471 0.13 1.49 -11.32
CA LEU A 471 -0.64 0.77 -10.30
C LEU A 471 -2.10 1.23 -10.18
N GLY A 472 -2.50 2.29 -10.88
CA GLY A 472 -3.85 2.87 -10.78
C GLY A 472 -4.16 3.60 -9.49
N VAL A 473 -3.22 3.69 -8.55
CA VAL A 473 -3.39 4.34 -7.24
C VAL A 473 -3.15 5.85 -7.33
N ARG A 474 -3.61 6.46 -8.42
CA ARG A 474 -3.51 7.89 -8.69
C ARG A 474 -4.86 8.36 -9.19
N GLY A 475 -5.33 9.51 -8.70
CA GLY A 475 -6.56 10.14 -9.15
C GLY A 475 -7.78 9.88 -8.25
N TRP A 476 -8.95 9.88 -8.87
CA TRP A 476 -10.26 9.87 -8.20
C TRP A 476 -11.13 8.71 -8.73
N GLY A 477 -11.99 8.17 -7.87
CA GLY A 477 -13.02 7.20 -8.21
C GLY A 477 -14.41 7.68 -7.81
N ALA A 478 -15.44 7.28 -8.56
CA ALA A 478 -16.82 7.60 -8.24
C ALA A 478 -17.77 6.41 -8.50
N LYS A 479 -18.46 5.96 -7.46
CA LYS A 479 -19.49 4.92 -7.52
C LYS A 479 -20.87 5.47 -7.15
N PHE A 480 -21.90 4.90 -7.74
CA PHE A 480 -23.30 5.25 -7.54
C PHE A 480 -24.07 4.02 -7.10
N ILE A 481 -24.71 4.11 -5.93
CA ILE A 481 -25.66 3.11 -5.45
C ILE A 481 -27.07 3.66 -5.70
N VAL A 482 -27.79 3.06 -6.63
CA VAL A 482 -29.17 3.41 -6.98
C VAL A 482 -30.11 2.49 -6.23
N GLU A 483 -30.82 3.03 -5.24
CA GLU A 483 -31.88 2.32 -4.52
C GLU A 483 -33.21 2.52 -5.25
N LYS A 484 -33.83 1.41 -5.67
CA LYS A 484 -35.16 1.38 -6.29
C LYS A 484 -36.25 1.32 -5.21
N ARG A 485 -37.46 1.75 -5.54
CA ARG A 485 -38.62 1.76 -4.61
C ARG A 485 -39.06 0.36 -4.17
N ASP A 486 -38.72 -0.68 -4.92
CA ASP A 486 -38.95 -2.07 -4.55
C ASP A 486 -37.90 -2.63 -3.57
N GLY A 487 -36.88 -1.83 -3.21
CA GLY A 487 -35.80 -2.19 -2.29
C GLY A 487 -34.57 -2.80 -2.98
N THR A 488 -34.59 -2.97 -4.30
CA THR A 488 -33.40 -3.43 -5.04
C THR A 488 -32.35 -2.33 -5.16
N HIS A 489 -31.08 -2.72 -5.21
CA HIS A 489 -29.94 -1.83 -5.42
C HIS A 489 -29.26 -2.14 -6.75
N GLU A 490 -28.91 -1.10 -7.48
CA GLU A 490 -28.06 -1.17 -8.67
C GLU A 490 -26.80 -0.34 -8.41
N ILE A 491 -25.63 -0.95 -8.53
CA ILE A 491 -24.35 -0.26 -8.41
C ILE A 491 -23.87 0.10 -9.82
N ARG A 492 -23.56 1.38 -10.01
CA ARG A 492 -22.97 1.90 -11.24
C ARG A 492 -21.66 2.59 -10.92
N GLU A 493 -20.68 2.41 -11.77
CA GLU A 493 -19.44 3.18 -11.70
C GLU A 493 -19.52 4.30 -12.72
N ALA A 494 -19.22 5.53 -12.30
CA ALA A 494 -19.19 6.64 -13.24
C ALA A 494 -17.83 6.79 -13.90
N PHE A 495 -16.73 6.58 -13.16
CA PHE A 495 -15.37 6.59 -13.71
C PHE A 495 -14.29 6.15 -12.72
N THR A 496 -13.16 5.78 -13.33
CA THR A 496 -11.86 5.48 -12.75
C THR A 496 -10.83 6.19 -13.63
N TYR A 497 -10.27 7.28 -13.14
CA TYR A 497 -9.30 8.03 -13.94
C TYR A 497 -7.99 8.11 -13.17
N HIS A 498 -6.90 7.69 -13.84
CA HIS A 498 -5.51 7.85 -13.36
C HIS A 498 -5.12 9.30 -13.05
N ARG A 499 -5.94 10.28 -13.43
CA ARG A 499 -5.74 11.71 -13.21
C ARG A 499 -7.06 12.36 -12.85
N SER A 500 -7.01 13.50 -12.20
CA SER A 500 -8.19 14.35 -12.05
C SER A 500 -8.84 14.65 -13.40
N GLN A 501 -10.11 14.29 -13.52
CA GLN A 501 -10.92 14.47 -14.72
C GLN A 501 -12.38 14.70 -14.31
N GLU A 502 -13.11 15.36 -15.20
CA GLU A 502 -14.55 15.54 -15.06
C GLU A 502 -15.29 14.26 -15.49
N GLY A 503 -16.36 13.88 -14.79
CA GLY A 503 -17.24 12.79 -15.17
C GLY A 503 -18.71 13.12 -14.89
N GLN A 504 -19.63 12.57 -15.68
CA GLN A 504 -21.07 12.72 -15.50
C GLN A 504 -21.81 11.39 -15.70
N ILE A 505 -22.81 11.12 -14.87
CA ILE A 505 -23.78 10.04 -15.08
C ILE A 505 -25.21 10.59 -15.14
N THR A 506 -26.06 10.02 -16.01
CA THR A 506 -27.46 10.43 -16.16
C THR A 506 -28.39 9.28 -15.82
N PHE A 507 -29.44 9.59 -15.06
CA PHE A 507 -30.50 8.68 -14.65
C PHE A 507 -31.81 9.12 -15.28
N SER A 508 -32.49 8.20 -15.98
CA SER A 508 -33.82 8.41 -16.55
C SER A 508 -34.90 8.22 -15.48
N ASP A 509 -36.01 8.94 -15.61
CA ASP A 509 -37.21 8.81 -14.77
C ASP A 509 -36.94 8.94 -13.26
N PHE A 510 -36.00 9.82 -12.87
CA PHE A 510 -35.64 10.04 -11.48
C PHE A 510 -36.84 10.51 -10.64
N GLY A 511 -37.13 9.77 -9.56
CA GLY A 511 -38.35 9.93 -8.76
C GLY A 511 -39.49 8.98 -9.14
N GLY A 512 -39.44 8.35 -10.32
CA GLY A 512 -40.33 7.28 -10.74
C GLY A 512 -40.07 5.99 -9.95
N ASP A 513 -39.25 5.10 -10.48
CA ASP A 513 -38.83 3.84 -9.82
C ASP A 513 -37.65 4.03 -8.86
N ILE A 514 -36.84 5.07 -9.03
CA ILE A 514 -35.71 5.42 -8.15
C ILE A 514 -36.23 6.03 -6.84
N LYS A 515 -35.80 5.45 -5.72
CA LYS A 515 -36.05 5.97 -4.36
C LYS A 515 -34.93 6.89 -3.90
N LYS A 516 -33.67 6.55 -4.19
CA LYS A 516 -32.49 7.28 -3.71
C LYS A 516 -31.29 6.94 -4.59
N ILE A 517 -30.38 7.90 -4.77
CA ILE A 517 -29.06 7.68 -5.35
C ILE A 517 -28.02 8.09 -4.32
N THR A 518 -27.07 7.22 -4.00
CA THR A 518 -25.90 7.55 -3.20
C THR A 518 -24.67 7.60 -4.11
N LEU A 519 -23.99 8.73 -4.15
CA LEU A 519 -22.67 8.88 -4.75
C LEU A 519 -21.59 8.64 -3.68
N ILE A 520 -20.67 7.73 -3.96
CA ILE A 520 -19.45 7.48 -3.19
C ILE A 520 -18.29 8.08 -3.98
N LEU A 521 -17.65 9.10 -3.42
CA LEU A 521 -16.44 9.70 -3.95
C LEU A 521 -15.25 9.11 -3.24
N ILE A 522 -14.25 8.73 -4.00
CA ILE A 522 -13.11 7.98 -3.52
C ILE A 522 -11.87 8.73 -3.96
N ASN A 523 -11.02 9.06 -3.00
CA ASN A 523 -9.71 9.64 -3.28
C ASN A 523 -8.68 8.50 -3.27
N LEU A 524 -8.01 8.28 -4.41
CA LEU A 524 -7.03 7.21 -4.59
C LEU A 524 -5.57 7.71 -4.55
N ARG A 525 -5.31 8.98 -4.16
CA ARG A 525 -4.01 9.69 -4.08
C ARG A 525 -3.67 10.67 -5.25
N PRO A 526 -4.50 11.69 -5.54
CA PRO A 526 -4.24 12.74 -6.53
C PRO A 526 -3.21 13.77 -6.04
N ASP A 527 -2.93 13.84 -4.75
CA ASP A 527 -2.00 14.78 -4.11
C ASP A 527 -0.53 14.53 -4.48
N VAL A 528 -0.16 13.29 -4.86
CA VAL A 528 1.19 13.02 -5.38
C VAL A 528 1.44 13.76 -6.70
N GLU A 529 0.38 14.19 -7.37
CA GLU A 529 0.49 15.07 -8.53
C GLU A 529 0.71 16.54 -8.18
N GLU A 530 0.66 16.94 -6.90
CA GLU A 530 0.75 18.33 -6.43
C GLU A 530 2.16 18.74 -5.95
N VAL A 531 3.20 17.99 -6.34
CA VAL A 531 4.53 18.17 -5.76
C VAL A 531 5.26 19.44 -6.30
N VAL A 532 5.16 20.50 -5.48
CA VAL A 532 6.12 21.62 -5.20
C VAL A 532 5.79 23.00 -5.79
N ILE A 533 5.03 23.80 -5.01
CA ILE A 533 5.36 25.22 -4.78
C ILE A 533 5.14 25.57 -3.28
N PRO A 534 6.09 26.24 -2.60
CA PRO A 534 5.87 26.75 -1.25
C PRO A 534 4.77 27.84 -1.21
N GLY A 535 3.66 27.56 -0.52
CA GLY A 535 2.60 28.54 -0.23
C GLY A 535 1.41 28.57 -1.20
N GLY A 536 1.24 27.56 -2.05
CA GLY A 536 0.00 27.39 -2.82
C GLY A 536 -1.12 26.80 -1.96
N THR A 537 -2.33 27.37 -2.06
CA THR A 537 -3.56 26.63 -1.82
C THR A 537 -3.74 25.69 -3.00
N PHE A 538 -3.63 24.40 -2.73
CA PHE A 538 -3.91 23.34 -3.69
C PHE A 538 -5.18 22.66 -3.28
N GLY A 539 -5.94 22.27 -4.29
CA GLY A 539 -7.30 21.98 -4.05
C GLY A 539 -8.09 22.17 -5.30
N GLY A 540 -8.46 21.06 -5.91
CA GLY A 540 -9.56 21.16 -6.82
C GLY A 540 -10.86 20.75 -6.18
N SER A 541 -11.89 20.95 -6.98
CA SER A 541 -13.26 21.10 -6.51
C SER A 541 -14.12 20.04 -7.16
N VAL A 542 -14.65 19.11 -6.38
CA VAL A 542 -15.79 18.33 -6.83
C VAL A 542 -17.04 19.19 -6.76
N SER A 543 -17.47 19.64 -7.93
CA SER A 543 -18.75 20.32 -8.10
C SER A 543 -19.81 19.33 -8.56
N TYR A 544 -20.94 19.28 -7.84
CA TYR A 544 -22.11 18.50 -8.23
C TYR A 544 -23.18 19.47 -8.71
N MET A 545 -23.52 19.35 -9.98
CA MET A 545 -24.69 19.99 -10.55
C MET A 545 -25.75 18.92 -10.81
N ALA A 546 -26.77 18.86 -9.96
CA ALA A 546 -28.00 18.16 -10.29
C ALA A 546 -28.82 19.03 -11.25
N GLY A 547 -28.84 18.67 -12.54
CA GLY A 547 -29.54 19.44 -13.57
C GLY A 547 -29.93 18.62 -14.80
N ARG A 548 -30.68 19.27 -15.71
CA ARG A 548 -31.02 18.72 -17.01
C ARG A 548 -29.73 18.50 -17.81
N PRO A 549 -29.50 17.32 -18.42
CA PRO A 549 -28.33 17.10 -19.24
C PRO A 549 -28.30 18.13 -20.38
N PRO A 550 -27.11 18.63 -20.73
CA PRO A 550 -26.93 19.46 -21.90
C PRO A 550 -27.34 18.74 -23.19
N ALA A 551 -27.99 19.43 -24.13
CA ALA A 551 -28.51 18.82 -25.35
C ALA A 551 -27.39 18.70 -26.41
N GLY A 552 -26.82 17.50 -26.53
CA GLY A 552 -25.78 17.19 -27.51
C GLY A 552 -25.58 15.69 -27.65
N ALA A 553 -25.62 15.17 -28.88
CA ALA A 553 -25.37 13.77 -29.19
C ALA A 553 -24.20 13.62 -30.18
N LEU A 554 -23.50 12.49 -30.08
CA LEU A 554 -22.36 12.17 -30.93
C LEU A 554 -22.70 11.01 -31.86
N SER A 555 -22.31 11.12 -33.13
CA SER A 555 -22.21 9.94 -33.99
C SER A 555 -21.16 8.97 -33.46
N THR A 556 -21.23 7.70 -33.83
CA THR A 556 -20.09 6.78 -33.66
C THR A 556 -18.85 7.40 -34.30
N PRO A 557 -17.74 7.56 -33.57
CA PRO A 557 -16.52 8.08 -34.16
C PRO A 557 -15.95 7.08 -35.16
N THR A 558 -15.34 7.59 -36.23
CA THR A 558 -14.56 6.79 -37.18
C THR A 558 -13.09 7.04 -36.97
N LEU A 559 -12.34 5.96 -36.80
CA LEU A 559 -10.90 6.01 -36.58
C LEU A 559 -10.11 5.68 -37.85
N SER A 560 -9.03 6.42 -38.10
CA SER A 560 -8.03 6.08 -39.12
C SER A 560 -6.63 6.37 -38.63
N GLN A 561 -5.69 5.51 -39.02
CA GLN A 561 -4.31 5.61 -38.58
C GLN A 561 -3.49 6.50 -39.51
N GLU A 562 -2.73 7.42 -38.93
CA GLU A 562 -1.87 8.38 -39.63
C GLU A 562 -0.44 8.26 -39.13
N GLY A 563 0.47 7.76 -39.97
CA GLY A 563 1.88 7.57 -39.61
C GLY A 563 2.11 6.63 -38.40
N ASP A 564 3.29 6.76 -37.78
CA ASP A 564 3.77 5.80 -36.76
C ASP A 564 3.25 6.09 -35.34
N ALA A 565 2.64 7.27 -35.10
CA ALA A 565 2.29 7.69 -33.74
C ALA A 565 1.00 8.52 -33.61
N SER A 566 0.20 8.64 -34.66
CA SER A 566 -1.03 9.44 -34.60
C SER A 566 -2.27 8.70 -35.11
N VAL A 567 -3.39 9.05 -34.49
CA VAL A 567 -4.71 8.57 -34.86
C VAL A 567 -5.57 9.76 -35.21
N ARG A 568 -6.17 9.69 -36.39
CA ARG A 568 -7.21 10.60 -36.82
C ARG A 568 -8.55 10.07 -36.33
N VAL A 569 -9.18 10.83 -35.46
CA VAL A 569 -10.53 10.58 -34.93
C VAL A 569 -11.49 11.54 -35.64
N GLN A 570 -12.55 11.02 -36.24
CA GLN A 570 -13.57 11.82 -36.95
C GLN A 570 -14.94 11.55 -36.34
N TRP A 571 -15.75 12.60 -36.17
CA TRP A 571 -17.10 12.47 -35.61
C TRP A 571 -18.03 13.59 -36.07
N GLN A 572 -19.34 13.38 -35.89
CA GLN A 572 -20.37 14.37 -36.10
C GLN A 572 -21.09 14.69 -34.78
N LEU A 573 -21.28 15.99 -34.53
CA LEU A 573 -22.09 16.50 -33.42
C LEU A 573 -23.52 16.77 -33.92
N GLU A 574 -24.48 16.19 -33.22
CA GLU A 574 -25.89 16.51 -33.33
C GLU A 574 -26.26 17.45 -32.16
N ASP A 575 -26.84 18.61 -32.48
CA ASP A 575 -27.18 19.68 -31.52
C ASP A 575 -25.98 20.29 -30.78
N LEU A 576 -25.51 21.45 -31.27
CA LEU A 576 -24.36 22.18 -30.70
C LEU A 576 -24.77 23.18 -29.62
N THR A 577 -26.04 23.22 -29.23
CA THR A 577 -26.58 24.34 -28.44
C THR A 577 -25.83 24.55 -27.14
N ASP A 578 -25.44 23.44 -26.48
CA ASP A 578 -24.69 23.47 -25.24
C ASP A 578 -23.26 22.93 -25.39
N ILE A 579 -22.90 22.27 -26.50
CA ILE A 579 -21.57 21.65 -26.66
C ILE A 579 -20.51 22.72 -26.92
N ARG A 580 -19.50 22.80 -26.06
CA ARG A 580 -18.42 23.80 -26.14
C ARG A 580 -17.09 23.21 -26.58
N GLU A 581 -16.81 22.01 -26.10
CA GLU A 581 -15.62 21.23 -26.39
C GLU A 581 -16.01 19.76 -26.60
N VAL A 582 -15.08 18.99 -27.12
CA VAL A 582 -15.19 17.55 -27.22
C VAL A 582 -13.89 16.95 -26.68
N ALA A 583 -14.00 16.08 -25.67
CA ALA A 583 -12.88 15.32 -25.15
C ALA A 583 -12.73 14.01 -25.93
N ILE A 584 -11.51 13.74 -26.38
CA ILE A 584 -11.12 12.44 -26.91
C ILE A 584 -10.61 11.65 -25.73
N VAL A 585 -11.28 10.56 -25.47
CA VAL A 585 -11.00 9.64 -24.40
C VAL A 585 -10.42 8.38 -25.01
N ARG A 586 -9.36 7.83 -24.41
CA ARG A 586 -8.68 6.61 -24.86
C ARG A 586 -8.59 5.61 -23.73
N LYS A 587 -8.80 4.33 -24.04
CA LYS A 587 -8.50 3.21 -23.14
C LYS A 587 -7.54 2.28 -23.86
N ARG A 588 -6.41 1.95 -23.22
CA ARG A 588 -5.45 0.97 -23.75
C ARG A 588 -5.88 -0.42 -23.28
N TYR A 589 -5.87 -1.36 -24.21
CA TYR A 589 -6.14 -2.77 -23.99
C TYR A 589 -4.95 -3.58 -24.51
N THR A 590 -4.45 -4.55 -23.74
CA THR A 590 -3.37 -5.44 -24.21
C THR A 590 -3.86 -6.88 -24.19
N SER A 591 -4.08 -7.49 -25.35
CA SER A 591 -4.64 -8.85 -25.41
C SER A 591 -3.57 -9.92 -25.29
N LEU A 592 -3.65 -10.84 -24.33
CA LEU A 592 -2.69 -11.94 -24.18
C LEU A 592 -3.20 -13.29 -24.72
N ILE A 593 -3.79 -13.42 -25.92
CA ILE A 593 -4.14 -14.77 -26.42
C ILE A 593 -3.93 -14.98 -27.93
N GLU A 594 -3.24 -16.10 -28.22
CA GLU A 594 -2.96 -16.79 -29.49
C GLU A 594 -4.20 -17.21 -30.32
N THR A 595 -5.39 -16.63 -30.09
CA THR A 595 -6.58 -16.89 -30.90
C THR A 595 -6.85 -15.69 -31.80
N ASP A 596 -6.70 -15.91 -33.10
CA ASP A 596 -6.73 -14.96 -34.22
C ASP A 596 -7.96 -14.02 -34.35
N GLU A 597 -8.85 -13.88 -33.35
CA GLU A 597 -9.94 -12.91 -33.40
C GLU A 597 -10.09 -12.09 -32.10
N PRO A 598 -9.74 -10.78 -32.12
CA PRO A 598 -10.15 -9.88 -31.04
C PRO A 598 -11.68 -9.77 -31.05
N MET A 599 -12.34 -10.10 -29.93
CA MET A 599 -13.77 -9.78 -29.81
C MET A 599 -13.92 -8.26 -29.62
N PRO A 600 -14.45 -7.51 -30.61
CA PRO A 600 -14.71 -6.09 -30.44
C PRO A 600 -15.67 -5.87 -29.27
N PHE A 601 -15.55 -4.72 -28.60
CA PHE A 601 -16.53 -4.33 -27.59
C PHE A 601 -17.87 -4.03 -28.28
N GLN A 602 -18.97 -4.61 -27.81
CA GLN A 602 -20.28 -4.41 -28.44
C GLN A 602 -21.01 -3.18 -27.90
N THR A 603 -20.65 -2.73 -26.69
CA THR A 603 -21.30 -1.60 -26.04
C THR A 603 -20.30 -0.72 -25.29
N ALA A 604 -20.68 0.55 -25.06
CA ALA A 604 -19.88 1.46 -24.26
C ALA A 604 -19.66 0.95 -22.82
N ALA A 605 -20.69 0.32 -22.24
CA ALA A 605 -20.60 -0.28 -20.91
C ALA A 605 -19.54 -1.39 -20.84
N GLU A 606 -19.36 -2.20 -21.89
CA GLU A 606 -18.31 -3.23 -21.89
C GLU A 606 -16.91 -2.63 -21.92
N VAL A 607 -16.70 -1.52 -22.62
CA VAL A 607 -15.39 -0.82 -22.65
C VAL A 607 -15.07 -0.22 -21.28
N LEU A 608 -16.07 0.42 -20.67
CA LEU A 608 -15.95 1.07 -19.37
C LEU A 608 -15.73 0.05 -18.24
N ASN A 609 -16.43 -1.08 -18.28
CA ASN A 609 -16.39 -2.14 -17.25
C ASN A 609 -15.29 -3.19 -17.46
N ALA A 610 -14.52 -3.12 -18.56
CA ALA A 610 -13.43 -4.07 -18.80
C ALA A 610 -12.27 -3.83 -17.82
N ALA A 611 -12.28 -4.55 -16.71
CA ALA A 611 -11.10 -4.85 -15.91
C ALA A 611 -10.59 -6.23 -16.34
N ASP A 612 -9.28 -6.33 -16.66
CA ASP A 612 -8.57 -7.58 -16.97
C ASP A 612 -9.35 -8.54 -17.90
N ARG A 613 -9.65 -8.09 -19.14
CA ARG A 613 -10.45 -8.90 -20.08
C ARG A 613 -9.66 -10.03 -20.73
N ASN A 614 -8.33 -9.98 -20.66
CA ASN A 614 -7.44 -10.99 -21.21
C ASN A 614 -7.14 -12.14 -20.22
N GLU A 615 -7.71 -12.08 -19.00
CA GLU A 615 -7.54 -13.06 -17.92
C GLU A 615 -6.06 -13.27 -17.51
N ASP A 616 -5.22 -12.24 -17.63
CA ASP A 616 -3.79 -12.33 -17.34
C ASP A 616 -3.43 -12.00 -15.89
N GLY A 617 -4.41 -11.57 -15.08
CA GLY A 617 -4.24 -11.19 -13.68
C GLY A 617 -3.70 -9.75 -13.53
N ILE A 618 -3.61 -8.98 -14.61
CA ILE A 618 -3.14 -7.59 -14.66
C ILE A 618 -4.28 -6.74 -15.25
N PRO A 619 -4.79 -5.71 -14.56
CA PRO A 619 -5.83 -4.88 -15.14
C PRO A 619 -5.34 -4.13 -16.38
N ASP A 620 -6.19 -4.13 -17.42
CA ASP A 620 -6.09 -3.20 -18.55
C ASP A 620 -6.02 -1.74 -18.06
N ALA A 621 -5.36 -0.88 -18.85
CA ALA A 621 -5.15 0.51 -18.45
C ALA A 621 -6.47 1.25 -18.27
N ASP A 622 -6.53 2.19 -17.31
CA ASP A 622 -7.71 3.03 -17.15
C ASP A 622 -7.91 3.96 -18.36
N ILE A 623 -9.07 4.59 -18.34
CA ILE A 623 -9.50 5.57 -19.31
C ILE A 623 -8.67 6.86 -19.13
N ASN A 624 -8.21 7.45 -20.23
CA ASN A 624 -7.42 8.67 -20.24
C ASN A 624 -8.01 9.69 -21.22
N ILE A 625 -8.10 10.98 -20.87
CA ILE A 625 -8.36 12.03 -21.86
C ILE A 625 -7.08 12.27 -22.68
N ALA A 626 -7.15 11.98 -23.99
CA ALA A 626 -6.06 12.09 -24.96
C ALA A 626 -5.97 13.47 -25.63
N GLY A 627 -7.05 14.27 -25.58
CA GLY A 627 -7.11 15.60 -26.17
C GLY A 627 -8.48 16.26 -25.97
N ARG A 628 -8.56 17.59 -26.09
CA ARG A 628 -9.81 18.37 -26.09
C ARG A 628 -9.83 19.30 -27.30
N VAL A 629 -10.97 19.39 -27.97
CA VAL A 629 -11.16 20.20 -29.19
C VAL A 629 -12.39 21.08 -29.03
N ASN A 630 -12.26 22.38 -29.31
CA ASN A 630 -13.40 23.29 -29.27
C ASN A 630 -14.44 22.93 -30.34
N ALA A 631 -15.70 22.84 -29.93
CA ALA A 631 -16.83 22.61 -30.82
C ALA A 631 -17.20 23.92 -31.55
N THR A 632 -16.86 24.02 -32.84
CA THR A 632 -17.16 25.18 -33.70
C THR A 632 -17.95 24.84 -34.98
N ASP A 633 -18.03 23.57 -35.37
CA ASP A 633 -18.80 23.07 -36.51
C ASP A 633 -19.66 21.86 -36.11
N THR A 634 -20.30 21.15 -37.04
CA THR A 634 -21.06 19.90 -36.80
C THR A 634 -20.27 18.66 -37.19
N TYR A 635 -19.17 18.83 -37.93
CA TYR A 635 -18.21 17.79 -38.27
C TYR A 635 -16.83 18.18 -37.74
N PHE A 636 -16.20 17.26 -37.02
CA PHE A 636 -14.87 17.49 -36.47
C PHE A 636 -13.94 16.36 -36.85
N GLU A 637 -12.70 16.75 -37.05
CA GLU A 637 -11.57 15.87 -37.22
C GLU A 637 -10.49 16.35 -36.27
N ASP A 638 -9.94 15.43 -35.49
CA ASP A 638 -8.77 15.71 -34.68
C ASP A 638 -7.75 14.59 -34.80
N THR A 639 -6.48 14.97 -34.61
CA THR A 639 -5.37 14.04 -34.64
C THR A 639 -4.77 13.94 -33.25
N THR A 640 -5.06 12.85 -32.57
CA THR A 640 -4.47 12.55 -31.27
C THR A 640 -3.17 11.77 -31.45
N ILE A 641 -2.16 12.10 -30.66
CA ILE A 641 -0.83 11.47 -30.68
C ILE A 641 -0.72 10.56 -29.46
N PHE A 642 -0.11 9.39 -29.61
CA PHE A 642 0.19 8.50 -28.50
C PHE A 642 1.26 9.10 -27.57
N GLN A 643 0.85 9.91 -26.58
CA GLN A 643 1.78 10.59 -25.66
C GLN A 643 2.10 9.79 -24.38
N ASP A 644 1.36 8.72 -24.12
CA ASP A 644 1.42 7.85 -22.93
C ASP A 644 2.27 6.57 -23.16
N ILE A 645 2.87 6.41 -24.34
CA ILE A 645 3.59 5.19 -24.69
C ILE A 645 5.08 5.38 -24.51
N ASN A 646 5.63 4.78 -23.45
CA ASN A 646 7.05 4.50 -23.40
C ASN A 646 7.34 3.23 -24.21
N VAL A 647 7.55 3.38 -25.52
CA VAL A 647 7.88 2.28 -26.44
C VAL A 647 9.19 1.55 -26.08
N ALA A 648 9.98 2.09 -25.17
CA ALA A 648 11.18 1.44 -24.64
C ALA A 648 10.92 0.57 -23.40
N SER A 649 9.68 0.53 -22.89
CA SER A 649 9.29 -0.35 -21.77
C SER A 649 9.31 -1.81 -22.21
N THR A 650 9.90 -2.69 -21.39
CA THR A 650 9.89 -4.14 -21.62
C THR A 650 8.52 -4.78 -21.44
N SER A 651 7.57 -4.07 -20.81
CA SER A 651 6.19 -4.50 -20.63
C SER A 651 5.27 -4.04 -21.77
N PHE A 652 5.82 -3.37 -22.79
CA PHE A 652 5.06 -2.89 -23.93
C PHE A 652 5.07 -3.91 -25.08
N ASP A 653 3.90 -4.45 -25.43
CA ASP A 653 3.72 -5.36 -26.57
C ASP A 653 3.01 -4.64 -27.74
N PRO A 654 3.72 -4.30 -28.84
CA PRO A 654 3.14 -3.58 -29.97
C PRO A 654 2.15 -4.41 -30.80
N VAL A 655 2.22 -5.75 -30.74
CA VAL A 655 1.36 -6.64 -31.54
C VAL A 655 -0.01 -6.79 -30.89
N ASN A 656 -0.02 -6.81 -29.56
CA ASN A 656 -1.19 -7.11 -28.75
C ASN A 656 -1.86 -5.88 -28.15
N THR A 657 -1.27 -4.70 -28.31
CA THR A 657 -1.84 -3.45 -27.83
C THR A 657 -2.88 -2.89 -28.82
N ARG A 658 -4.08 -2.61 -28.30
CA ARG A 658 -5.17 -1.90 -28.98
C ARG A 658 -5.55 -0.66 -28.17
N TYR A 659 -5.94 0.40 -28.85
CA TYR A 659 -6.50 1.61 -28.23
C TYR A 659 -7.93 1.80 -28.67
N PHE A 660 -8.85 1.87 -27.70
CA PHE A 660 -10.23 2.22 -27.94
C PHE A 660 -10.40 3.71 -27.71
N TYR A 661 -11.12 4.36 -28.61
CA TYR A 661 -11.37 5.79 -28.53
C TYR A 661 -12.85 6.02 -28.28
N ALA A 662 -13.13 6.85 -27.30
CA ALA A 662 -14.43 7.43 -27.07
C ALA A 662 -14.36 8.93 -27.30
N VAL A 663 -15.41 9.47 -27.91
CA VAL A 663 -15.59 10.89 -28.05
C VAL A 663 -16.67 11.29 -27.06
N VAL A 664 -16.40 12.35 -26.31
CA VAL A 664 -17.27 12.82 -25.24
C VAL A 664 -17.53 14.31 -25.44
N PRO A 665 -18.79 14.74 -25.62
CA PRO A 665 -19.08 16.16 -25.70
C PRO A 665 -18.88 16.78 -24.32
N VAL A 666 -18.40 18.02 -24.29
CA VAL A 666 -18.11 18.76 -23.07
C VAL A 666 -18.67 20.17 -23.21
N ASP A 667 -19.32 20.70 -22.19
CA ASP A 667 -19.78 22.08 -22.17
C ASP A 667 -19.06 22.93 -21.09
N ALA A 668 -19.60 24.12 -20.82
CA ALA A 668 -19.09 24.97 -19.74
C ALA A 668 -19.28 24.37 -18.34
N ILE A 669 -20.12 23.34 -18.22
CA ILE A 669 -20.43 22.65 -16.98
C ILE A 669 -19.84 21.24 -16.90
N GLY A 670 -19.32 20.60 -17.96
CA GLY A 670 -18.57 19.32 -17.93
C GLY A 670 -18.89 18.35 -19.07
N ILE A 671 -18.55 17.06 -18.88
CA ILE A 671 -18.89 15.96 -19.82
C ILE A 671 -20.41 15.82 -20.00
N MET A 672 -20.87 15.68 -21.24
CA MET A 672 -22.27 15.62 -21.64
C MET A 672 -22.65 14.21 -22.14
N GLY A 673 -23.60 13.54 -21.49
CA GLY A 673 -24.20 12.30 -22.02
C GLY A 673 -23.30 11.06 -22.05
N MET A 674 -23.72 10.03 -22.80
CA MET A 674 -22.95 8.78 -22.97
C MET A 674 -21.83 8.99 -24.00
N PRO A 675 -20.59 8.54 -23.70
CA PRO A 675 -19.50 8.53 -24.67
C PRO A 675 -19.88 7.77 -25.94
N SER A 676 -19.52 8.32 -27.10
CA SER A 676 -19.62 7.60 -28.36
C SER A 676 -18.31 6.89 -28.62
N ILE A 677 -18.33 5.55 -28.64
CA ILE A 677 -17.12 4.73 -28.67
C ILE A 677 -16.96 4.08 -30.04
N ASP A 678 -15.73 4.05 -30.55
CA ASP A 678 -15.37 3.16 -31.66
C ASP A 678 -15.10 1.74 -31.10
N PRO A 679 -15.93 0.74 -31.42
CA PRO A 679 -15.84 -0.60 -30.85
C PRO A 679 -14.66 -1.44 -31.37
N ASN A 680 -14.01 -1.02 -32.46
CA ASN A 680 -12.95 -1.79 -33.11
C ASN A 680 -11.56 -1.39 -32.61
N GLY A 681 -11.41 -0.14 -32.15
CA GLY A 681 -10.13 0.41 -31.72
C GLY A 681 -9.08 0.48 -32.84
N ILE A 682 -7.91 1.01 -32.51
CA ILE A 682 -6.74 1.07 -33.40
C ILE A 682 -5.53 0.40 -32.74
N THR A 683 -4.79 -0.38 -33.52
CA THR A 683 -3.43 -0.79 -33.15
C THR A 683 -2.43 0.22 -33.68
N PRO A 684 -1.58 0.81 -32.83
CA PRO A 684 -0.57 1.76 -33.30
C PRO A 684 0.45 1.08 -34.24
N ILE A 685 0.89 1.77 -35.30
CA ILE A 685 2.00 1.31 -36.15
C ILE A 685 3.30 1.65 -35.43
N PHE A 686 3.89 0.67 -34.75
CA PHE A 686 5.19 0.86 -34.14
C PHE A 686 6.28 0.60 -35.18
N ASN A 687 7.02 1.65 -35.55
CA ASN A 687 8.34 1.51 -36.16
C ASN A 687 9.38 1.57 -35.04
N PRO A 688 9.76 0.43 -34.42
CA PRO A 688 10.81 0.45 -33.42
C PRO A 688 12.08 1.02 -34.06
N PRO A 689 12.82 1.91 -33.37
CA PRO A 689 14.16 2.26 -33.84
C PRO A 689 14.96 0.96 -33.93
N ASP A 690 15.52 0.66 -35.12
CA ASP A 690 16.18 -0.61 -35.49
C ASP A 690 16.74 -1.38 -34.28
N ILE A 691 15.95 -2.32 -33.74
CA ILE A 691 16.43 -3.30 -32.78
C ILE A 691 17.40 -4.19 -33.57
N PRO A 692 18.69 -4.29 -33.23
CA PRO A 692 19.62 -5.07 -34.04
C PRO A 692 19.12 -6.52 -34.08
N ALA A 693 18.79 -6.96 -35.30
CA ALA A 693 18.15 -8.26 -35.55
C ALA A 693 18.89 -9.39 -34.84
N ALA A 694 18.12 -10.29 -34.20
CA ALA A 694 18.66 -11.49 -33.58
C ALA A 694 19.56 -12.25 -34.58
N PRO A 695 20.75 -12.70 -34.16
CA PRO A 695 21.74 -13.29 -35.06
C PRO A 695 21.11 -14.45 -35.83
N MET A 696 21.24 -14.43 -37.16
CA MET A 696 20.80 -15.54 -38.03
C MET A 696 21.78 -16.72 -38.00
N GLN A 697 22.95 -16.54 -37.40
CA GLN A 697 24.02 -17.52 -37.39
C GLN A 697 24.65 -17.63 -36.02
N THR A 698 24.91 -18.86 -35.60
CA THR A 698 25.73 -19.13 -34.42
C THR A 698 27.17 -18.66 -34.68
N ARG A 699 27.72 -17.84 -33.77
CA ARG A 699 29.06 -17.26 -33.92
C ARG A 699 29.79 -17.25 -32.59
N LEU A 700 31.09 -17.56 -32.64
CA LEU A 700 32.00 -17.42 -31.50
C LEU A 700 32.79 -16.13 -31.66
N PHE A 701 32.83 -15.29 -30.63
CA PHE A 701 33.59 -14.05 -30.62
C PHE A 701 34.89 -14.18 -29.84
N GLN A 702 35.73 -13.15 -29.96
CA GLN A 702 36.99 -13.08 -29.24
C GLN A 702 36.72 -12.91 -27.74
N SER A 703 37.40 -13.71 -26.93
CA SER A 703 37.34 -13.61 -25.48
C SER A 703 37.83 -12.22 -25.02
N TYR A 704 37.22 -11.67 -23.96
CA TYR A 704 37.62 -10.39 -23.40
C TYR A 704 37.72 -10.45 -21.87
N PRO A 705 38.70 -9.78 -21.24
CA PRO A 705 39.89 -9.24 -21.91
C PRO A 705 40.73 -10.34 -22.59
N ASN A 706 41.53 -10.01 -23.60
CA ASN A 706 42.52 -10.93 -24.16
C ASN A 706 43.77 -10.14 -24.59
N PRO A 707 44.92 -10.30 -23.92
CA PRO A 707 45.19 -11.28 -22.85
C PRO A 707 44.42 -11.02 -21.54
N PHE A 708 44.24 -12.05 -20.72
CA PHE A 708 43.52 -11.96 -19.43
C PHE A 708 44.35 -12.41 -18.22
N ASN A 709 43.94 -11.98 -17.01
CA ASN A 709 44.55 -12.33 -15.73
C ASN A 709 43.57 -12.15 -14.55
N PRO A 710 43.10 -13.22 -13.85
CA PRO A 710 42.96 -14.61 -14.26
C PRO A 710 41.60 -14.92 -14.91
N ASP A 711 40.73 -13.92 -15.08
CA ASP A 711 39.32 -14.09 -15.47
C ASP A 711 39.06 -13.64 -16.91
N VAL A 712 38.22 -14.38 -17.64
CA VAL A 712 37.84 -14.06 -19.01
C VAL A 712 36.38 -14.38 -19.32
N TRP A 713 35.78 -13.57 -20.19
CA TRP A 713 34.45 -13.79 -20.77
C TRP A 713 34.60 -14.21 -22.23
N ILE A 714 33.86 -15.24 -22.62
CA ILE A 714 33.84 -15.81 -23.96
C ILE A 714 32.47 -15.50 -24.58
N PRO A 715 32.35 -14.39 -25.33
CA PRO A 715 31.10 -14.01 -25.97
C PRO A 715 30.77 -14.91 -27.16
N TYR A 716 29.49 -15.17 -27.35
CA TYR A 716 28.96 -15.94 -28.48
C TYR A 716 27.55 -15.47 -28.86
N GLU A 717 27.11 -15.90 -30.03
CA GLU A 717 25.76 -15.74 -30.55
C GLU A 717 25.24 -17.13 -30.92
N LEU A 718 23.95 -17.35 -30.71
CA LEU A 718 23.24 -18.54 -31.15
C LEU A 718 22.24 -18.15 -32.24
N GLY A 719 22.33 -18.81 -33.40
CA GLY A 719 21.36 -18.66 -34.49
C GLY A 719 20.08 -19.48 -34.28
N GLU A 720 20.13 -20.50 -33.42
CA GLU A 720 19.04 -21.39 -33.02
C GLU A 720 19.27 -21.91 -31.59
N GLU A 721 18.25 -22.46 -30.95
CA GLU A 721 18.35 -23.04 -29.61
C GLU A 721 19.32 -24.23 -29.59
N ALA A 722 20.28 -24.24 -28.66
CA ALA A 722 21.29 -25.30 -28.60
C ALA A 722 21.84 -25.51 -27.18
N SER A 723 22.31 -26.73 -26.92
CA SER A 723 23.08 -27.04 -25.70
C SER A 723 24.51 -26.55 -25.87
N VAL A 724 24.89 -25.57 -25.05
CA VAL A 724 26.18 -24.89 -25.15
C VAL A 724 27.20 -25.50 -24.20
N SER A 725 28.39 -25.75 -24.72
CA SER A 725 29.58 -26.04 -23.92
C SER A 725 30.82 -25.38 -24.53
N VAL A 726 31.78 -25.03 -23.68
CA VAL A 726 33.09 -24.52 -24.10
C VAL A 726 34.18 -25.45 -23.61
N GLU A 727 34.96 -26.01 -24.53
CA GLU A 727 36.11 -26.84 -24.24
C GLU A 727 37.39 -26.03 -24.40
N ILE A 728 38.26 -26.04 -23.40
CA ILE A 728 39.48 -25.25 -23.36
C ILE A 728 40.69 -26.18 -23.46
N TYR A 729 41.61 -25.89 -24.36
CA TYR A 729 42.80 -26.68 -24.66
C TYR A 729 44.08 -25.86 -24.50
N ASN A 730 45.15 -26.52 -24.07
CA ASN A 730 46.48 -25.94 -24.10
C ASN A 730 47.13 -26.07 -25.49
N ILE A 731 48.31 -25.47 -25.69
CA ILE A 731 49.03 -25.51 -26.98
C ILE A 731 49.44 -26.92 -27.44
N SER A 732 49.50 -27.90 -26.52
CA SER A 732 49.78 -29.31 -26.85
C SER A 732 48.52 -30.09 -27.23
N GLY A 733 47.35 -29.43 -27.30
CA GLY A 733 46.06 -30.06 -27.60
C GLY A 733 45.44 -30.83 -26.44
N GLN A 734 45.97 -30.70 -25.22
CA GLN A 734 45.39 -31.35 -24.04
C GLN A 734 44.20 -30.52 -23.53
N LEU A 735 43.10 -31.21 -23.22
CA LEU A 735 41.91 -30.60 -22.61
C LEU A 735 42.23 -30.12 -21.19
N VAL A 736 42.00 -28.84 -20.95
CA VAL A 736 42.26 -28.13 -19.69
C VAL A 736 40.98 -28.09 -18.85
N ARG A 737 39.85 -27.74 -19.45
CA ARG A 737 38.54 -27.66 -18.79
C ARG A 737 37.40 -27.70 -19.80
N THR A 738 36.28 -28.30 -19.42
CA THR A 738 35.00 -28.15 -20.11
C THR A 738 34.06 -27.32 -19.25
N LEU A 739 33.45 -26.30 -19.84
CA LEU A 739 32.46 -25.43 -19.23
C LEU A 739 31.09 -25.77 -19.80
N HIS A 740 30.25 -26.44 -19.00
CA HIS A 740 28.90 -26.81 -19.40
C HIS A 740 27.94 -25.66 -19.08
N VAL A 741 27.43 -25.01 -20.12
CA VAL A 741 26.49 -23.87 -20.01
C VAL A 741 25.03 -24.35 -20.04
N GLY A 742 24.78 -25.49 -20.68
CA GLY A 742 23.45 -26.10 -20.79
C GLY A 742 22.65 -25.54 -21.97
N MET A 743 21.34 -25.81 -21.98
CA MET A 743 20.45 -25.36 -23.05
C MET A 743 20.29 -23.84 -23.04
N LYS A 744 20.42 -23.20 -24.21
CA LYS A 744 20.30 -21.76 -24.39
C LYS A 744 19.48 -21.43 -25.64
N GLN A 745 18.60 -20.43 -25.51
CA GLN A 745 17.75 -19.91 -26.57
C GLN A 745 18.57 -19.16 -27.64
N ARG A 746 17.99 -18.96 -28.83
CA ARG A 746 18.56 -18.08 -29.87
C ARG A 746 18.79 -16.68 -29.30
N GLY A 747 19.96 -16.08 -29.53
CA GLY A 747 20.24 -14.73 -29.02
C GLY A 747 21.73 -14.36 -28.96
N GLN A 748 22.00 -13.13 -28.51
CA GLN A 748 23.35 -12.62 -28.28
C GLN A 748 23.78 -12.80 -26.82
N TYR A 749 24.91 -13.46 -26.60
CA TYR A 749 25.54 -13.69 -25.30
C TYR A 749 26.89 -12.95 -25.25
N ILE A 750 26.84 -11.64 -25.52
CA ILE A 750 28.03 -10.80 -25.72
C ILE A 750 28.38 -9.91 -24.51
N SER A 751 27.44 -9.71 -23.59
CA SER A 751 27.63 -8.94 -22.36
C SER A 751 28.24 -9.80 -21.24
N ARG A 752 28.85 -9.16 -20.25
CA ARG A 752 29.63 -9.82 -19.19
C ARG A 752 28.79 -10.76 -18.33
N ASP A 753 27.52 -10.42 -18.12
CA ASP A 753 26.52 -11.20 -17.40
C ASP A 753 25.99 -12.42 -18.19
N LYS A 754 26.17 -12.44 -19.52
CA LYS A 754 25.63 -13.48 -20.42
C LYS A 754 26.70 -14.36 -21.07
N ALA A 755 27.91 -13.86 -21.26
CA ALA A 755 29.03 -14.58 -21.86
C ALA A 755 29.53 -15.74 -20.98
N VAL A 756 30.18 -16.75 -21.58
CA VAL A 756 30.74 -17.87 -20.80
C VAL A 756 31.94 -17.41 -19.99
N TYR A 757 31.91 -17.62 -18.68
CA TYR A 757 32.97 -17.23 -17.78
C TYR A 757 33.98 -18.36 -17.56
N TRP A 758 35.28 -18.04 -17.61
CA TRP A 758 36.36 -18.91 -17.16
C TRP A 758 37.26 -18.19 -16.16
N ASP A 759 37.49 -18.83 -15.01
CA ASP A 759 38.33 -18.39 -13.89
C ASP A 759 39.83 -18.73 -14.06
N GLY A 760 40.22 -19.19 -15.25
CA GLY A 760 41.60 -19.60 -15.54
C GLY A 760 42.05 -20.88 -14.84
N ARG A 761 41.15 -21.75 -14.36
CA ARG A 761 41.51 -23.03 -13.70
C ARG A 761 41.26 -24.25 -14.58
N ASN A 762 42.07 -25.30 -14.41
CA ASN A 762 41.87 -26.61 -15.03
C ASN A 762 40.77 -27.43 -14.31
N GLN A 763 40.50 -28.64 -14.78
CA GLN A 763 39.49 -29.52 -14.20
C GLN A 763 39.78 -30.00 -12.77
N LEU A 764 41.04 -29.95 -12.32
CA LEU A 764 41.44 -30.24 -10.93
C LEU A 764 41.42 -28.99 -10.04
N GLY A 765 40.96 -27.84 -10.56
CA GLY A 765 40.91 -26.56 -9.84
C GLY A 765 42.24 -25.81 -9.79
N GLU A 766 43.29 -26.31 -10.43
CA GLU A 766 44.62 -25.70 -10.47
C GLU A 766 44.65 -24.54 -11.47
N ARG A 767 45.39 -23.47 -11.17
CA ARG A 767 45.51 -22.31 -12.06
C ARG A 767 46.29 -22.67 -13.32
N ALA A 768 45.72 -22.39 -14.48
CA ALA A 768 46.37 -22.48 -15.77
C ALA A 768 47.66 -21.63 -15.79
N THR A 769 48.70 -22.09 -16.48
CA THR A 769 49.97 -21.37 -16.64
C THR A 769 49.83 -20.26 -17.67
N SER A 770 50.66 -19.21 -17.59
CA SER A 770 50.71 -18.19 -18.66
C SER A 770 51.05 -18.84 -20.00
N GLY A 771 50.40 -18.41 -21.07
CA GLY A 771 50.54 -19.04 -22.38
C GLY A 771 49.30 -18.88 -23.25
N VAL A 772 49.36 -19.48 -24.44
CA VAL A 772 48.25 -19.49 -25.40
C VAL A 772 47.38 -20.72 -25.17
N TYR A 773 46.08 -20.49 -25.14
CA TYR A 773 45.03 -21.51 -25.03
C TYR A 773 44.07 -21.36 -26.21
N PHE A 774 43.42 -22.47 -26.55
CA PHE A 774 42.35 -22.50 -27.54
C PHE A 774 41.05 -22.86 -26.85
N TYR A 775 39.96 -22.19 -27.20
CA TYR A 775 38.64 -22.55 -26.73
C TYR A 775 37.75 -22.89 -27.92
N VAL A 776 36.96 -23.96 -27.75
CA VAL A 776 36.01 -24.46 -28.74
C VAL A 776 34.61 -24.30 -28.17
N LEU A 777 33.78 -23.49 -28.82
CA LEU A 777 32.34 -23.46 -28.55
C LEU A 777 31.71 -24.62 -29.30
N LYS A 778 30.95 -25.45 -28.58
CA LYS A 778 30.04 -26.46 -29.15
C LYS A 778 28.61 -26.08 -28.82
N ALA A 779 27.78 -25.95 -29.85
CA ALA A 779 26.36 -25.63 -29.76
C ALA A 779 25.60 -26.38 -30.86
N GLY A 780 24.96 -27.50 -30.50
CA GLY A 780 24.36 -28.41 -31.49
C GLY A 780 25.42 -28.95 -32.46
N ASP A 781 25.16 -28.83 -33.77
CA ASP A 781 26.10 -29.19 -34.84
C ASP A 781 27.19 -28.14 -35.09
N TYR A 782 27.08 -26.95 -34.48
CA TYR A 782 28.07 -25.88 -34.62
C TYR A 782 29.27 -26.08 -33.69
N ALA A 783 30.47 -26.09 -34.27
CA ALA A 783 31.73 -26.05 -33.54
C ALA A 783 32.66 -24.98 -34.11
N SER A 784 33.17 -24.09 -33.26
CA SER A 784 34.12 -23.06 -33.67
C SER A 784 35.21 -22.85 -32.63
N MET A 785 36.44 -22.65 -33.09
CA MET A 785 37.62 -22.50 -32.26
C MET A 785 38.19 -21.08 -32.35
N ARG A 786 38.61 -20.53 -31.21
CA ARG A 786 39.41 -19.30 -31.14
C ARG A 786 40.54 -19.44 -30.14
N LYS A 787 41.50 -18.52 -30.22
CA LYS A 787 42.66 -18.45 -29.31
C LYS A 787 42.47 -17.37 -28.25
N MET A 788 43.01 -17.62 -27.06
CA MET A 788 43.13 -16.66 -25.96
C MET A 788 44.51 -16.79 -25.31
N ALA A 789 44.97 -15.72 -24.65
CA ALA A 789 46.25 -15.68 -23.98
C ALA A 789 46.07 -15.35 -22.49
N ILE A 790 46.70 -16.16 -21.64
CA ILE A 790 46.79 -15.90 -20.20
C ILE A 790 48.13 -15.22 -19.93
N LEU A 791 48.09 -14.04 -19.33
CA LEU A 791 49.26 -13.39 -18.74
C LEU A 791 49.11 -13.48 -17.22
N LYS A 792 50.14 -13.98 -16.52
CA LYS A 792 50.15 -13.91 -15.05
C LYS A 792 50.85 -12.65 -14.62
#